data_AF-A0A4Y8ZLG6-F1
#
_entry.id   AF-A0A4Y8ZLG6-F1
#
_cell.length_a   1.000
_cell.length_b   1.000
_cell.length_c   1.000
_cell.angle_alpha   90.00
_cell.angle_beta   90.00
_cell.angle_gamma   90.00
#
_symmetry.space_group_name_H-M   'P 1'
#
loop_
_entity.id
_entity.type
_entity.pdbx_description
1 polymer ?
#
loop_
_entity_poly.entity_id
_entity_poly.type
_entity_poly.pdbx_seq_one_letter_code
_entity_poly.pdbx_strand_id
1 'polypeptide(L)'
;MPDRISSFAYSNFNAASSADGNIVAYTRDPYAGEGNGYELIVYNRATGEEIFVSRAPEDSDNPYTGGVIGDIAVSGNGRIVAFISDVPETTGEDDDGLPTNDYQDLYFYDTVTGETTRFAAAGEFDAFGDALPRIVEVGLSNDGARVVFLAQHEYGFPNQADVFVFDRNSGEVRQVNAPELNPCMNVEISADGSHVFFKTVGSGPLYVHDVAANRTIELPITVAGGGEGESLYGQSYSVSADGQFIAFTSIDEDWNQHVHVFDRQTGAIEAISDDLGLPRHYGVNPSISADGRFVVFSSNANNMSPWDNLDRGDIYIHDRRTGEVRLLTGGDDGTPALPGSYTAVISGDGKTVIIESTEDFDGSGDESGDVFQFANPFLDGGYGNEAPTAHDDSYAAGENDTLELDVLANDLDPDGDALTIVGVAGPAAAQGSLSIRPDGVIVYSPGWAMQALQEGETGTDSFTYTVRDAAGEQSTATVTITVTGANDAPVTNPDIVTVGEDGAQAVHAMQLLANDFDADAGDNLTIVGVAAPHRGSVAFDAASQSLVFTPGADFQYLRAGESATEMFSYTVRDSKGAEAAATIVVNVIGADDAPEAVADALAIEEDAVSQNLWNVFLANDRDADAGDTLTIVGVDTAGTRGSVAFDAVTRQLRYEASGFDALAPGETATDTFTYTIRDVSGALSTATATVTVTGTADGDGWTYGTEGDDRLEGAGGADRIRGLGGKDEMFGNGGDDELEGGAGHDLLVGGAGADILRGGADHDTLVGGLGDVLIDGGEGVDIGMLDFSGATDRIVFSAATNGAGTANVLGTQISGIERIDFVGGSGNDFISGGAGADTIDGGAGDDALIGYGNVDVLIGGAGNDLISTGDG
;
A
#
# COMPACT_ATOMS: atom_id res chain seq x y z
N MET A 1 27.80 -13.43 -67.58
CA MET A 1 27.37 -12.26 -68.40
C MET A 1 26.69 -11.32 -67.43
N PRO A 2 26.90 -10.00 -67.53
CA PRO A 2 26.24 -9.06 -66.62
C PRO A 2 24.72 -9.18 -66.78
N ASP A 3 24.00 -9.18 -65.67
CA ASP A 3 22.54 -9.05 -65.70
C ASP A 3 22.24 -7.56 -65.91
N ARG A 4 21.72 -7.22 -67.10
CA ARG A 4 21.23 -5.87 -67.40
C ARG A 4 19.94 -5.67 -66.61
N ILE A 5 19.89 -4.66 -65.75
CA ILE A 5 18.72 -4.39 -64.91
C ILE A 5 17.74 -3.47 -65.63
N SER A 6 18.22 -2.47 -66.40
CA SER A 6 17.36 -1.45 -67.01
C SER A 6 18.04 -0.59 -68.11
N SER A 7 17.28 0.27 -68.84
CA SER A 7 17.74 1.11 -69.99
C SER A 7 17.01 2.48 -70.10
N PHE A 8 17.70 3.64 -70.14
CA PHE A 8 17.07 4.99 -70.04
C PHE A 8 17.82 6.15 -70.72
N ALA A 9 17.14 7.22 -71.12
CA ALA A 9 17.74 8.33 -71.87
C ALA A 9 18.17 9.54 -71.02
N TYR A 10 19.48 9.83 -70.92
CA TYR A 10 20.07 10.87 -70.05
C TYR A 10 19.86 10.69 -68.54
N SER A 11 20.85 11.07 -67.72
CA SER A 11 20.74 11.07 -66.25
C SER A 11 21.45 12.27 -65.60
N ASN A 12 20.86 12.75 -64.50
CA ASN A 12 21.61 13.26 -63.36
C ASN A 12 21.94 12.04 -62.47
N PHE A 13 23.20 11.94 -62.02
CA PHE A 13 23.86 10.72 -61.55
C PHE A 13 23.49 10.29 -60.11
N ASN A 14 22.25 9.81 -59.92
CA ASN A 14 21.61 9.45 -58.64
C ASN A 14 21.44 7.93 -58.40
N ALA A 15 22.30 7.22 -57.65
CA ALA A 15 22.06 5.84 -57.22
C ALA A 15 22.65 5.47 -55.85
N ALA A 16 21.94 4.63 -55.09
CA ALA A 16 22.36 4.16 -53.77
C ALA A 16 21.82 2.76 -53.47
N SER A 17 22.46 2.03 -52.55
CA SER A 17 22.06 0.68 -52.17
C SER A 17 22.04 0.46 -50.66
N SER A 18 21.23 -0.48 -50.18
CA SER A 18 21.24 -0.96 -48.81
C SER A 18 22.54 -1.71 -48.48
N ALA A 19 22.81 -1.93 -47.20
CA ALA A 19 24.05 -2.58 -46.76
C ALA A 19 24.16 -4.01 -47.31
N ASP A 20 23.05 -4.73 -47.42
CA ASP A 20 22.99 -6.08 -48.01
C ASP A 20 22.87 -6.08 -49.55
N GLY A 21 22.84 -4.90 -50.19
CA GLY A 21 22.64 -4.73 -51.62
C GLY A 21 21.30 -5.27 -52.15
N ASN A 22 20.33 -5.57 -51.27
CA ASN A 22 19.03 -6.08 -51.70
C ASN A 22 18.08 -4.99 -52.18
N ILE A 23 18.22 -3.77 -51.66
CA ILE A 23 17.45 -2.61 -52.08
C ILE A 23 18.39 -1.67 -52.81
N VAL A 24 18.07 -1.37 -54.08
CA VAL A 24 18.81 -0.42 -54.90
C VAL A 24 17.84 0.67 -55.33
N ALA A 25 18.16 1.93 -55.02
CA ALA A 25 17.41 3.08 -55.48
C ALA A 25 18.21 3.80 -56.56
N TYR A 26 17.58 4.11 -57.69
CA TYR A 26 18.22 4.77 -58.82
C TYR A 26 17.22 5.64 -59.58
N THR A 27 17.73 6.60 -60.34
CA THR A 27 16.91 7.47 -61.18
C THR A 27 16.86 6.99 -62.63
N ARG A 28 15.75 7.26 -63.31
CA ARG A 28 15.56 6.96 -64.72
C ARG A 28 14.82 8.05 -65.48
N ASP A 29 15.14 8.24 -66.75
CA ASP A 29 14.27 8.96 -67.68
C ASP A 29 13.52 7.96 -68.59
N PRO A 30 12.19 7.88 -68.47
CA PRO A 30 11.38 6.98 -69.28
C PRO A 30 11.13 7.44 -70.72
N TYR A 31 11.48 8.66 -71.15
CA TYR A 31 11.13 9.21 -72.46
C TYR A 31 12.29 9.94 -73.16
N ALA A 32 13.05 9.19 -73.98
CA ALA A 32 14.13 9.69 -74.82
C ALA A 32 13.79 10.99 -75.59
N GLY A 33 14.22 12.13 -75.02
CA GLY A 33 14.21 13.44 -75.67
C GLY A 33 12.89 14.22 -75.65
N GLU A 34 11.91 13.88 -74.80
CA GLU A 34 10.62 14.60 -74.73
C GLU A 34 10.40 15.50 -73.49
N GLY A 35 11.38 15.64 -72.58
CA GLY A 35 11.33 16.66 -71.51
C GLY A 35 10.39 16.34 -70.33
N ASN A 36 10.11 15.06 -70.07
CA ASN A 36 9.01 14.61 -69.20
C ASN A 36 9.40 14.31 -67.72
N GLY A 37 10.59 14.74 -67.26
CA GLY A 37 11.05 14.65 -65.86
C GLY A 37 11.57 13.28 -65.40
N TYR A 38 12.56 13.27 -64.49
CA TYR A 38 13.19 12.05 -63.96
C TYR A 38 12.29 11.27 -62.97
N GLU A 39 12.32 9.94 -63.04
CA GLU A 39 11.65 9.03 -62.09
C GLU A 39 12.64 8.43 -61.09
N LEU A 40 12.22 8.27 -59.84
CA LEU A 40 12.91 7.48 -58.82
C LEU A 40 12.34 6.06 -58.79
N ILE A 41 13.22 5.07 -58.94
CA ILE A 41 12.91 3.64 -58.89
C ILE A 41 13.62 2.99 -57.72
N VAL A 42 12.90 2.10 -57.03
CA VAL A 42 13.46 1.21 -56.01
C VAL A 42 13.34 -0.22 -56.50
N TYR A 43 14.47 -0.87 -56.70
CA TYR A 43 14.57 -2.26 -57.10
C TYR A 43 14.90 -3.15 -55.90
N ASN A 44 14.07 -4.18 -55.69
CA ASN A 44 14.30 -5.20 -54.68
C ASN A 44 14.88 -6.45 -55.33
N ARG A 45 16.17 -6.69 -55.13
CA ARG A 45 16.92 -7.81 -55.69
C ARG A 45 16.42 -9.18 -55.24
N ALA A 46 16.01 -9.29 -53.98
CA ALA A 46 15.54 -10.57 -53.43
C ALA A 46 14.26 -11.06 -54.13
N THR A 47 13.45 -10.12 -54.63
CA THR A 47 12.16 -10.39 -55.30
C THR A 47 12.21 -10.20 -56.81
N GLY A 48 13.16 -9.42 -57.32
CA GLY A 48 13.21 -8.94 -58.70
C GLY A 48 12.16 -7.86 -59.02
N GLU A 49 11.58 -7.22 -58.00
CA GLU A 49 10.53 -6.21 -58.15
C GLU A 49 11.10 -4.81 -58.36
N GLU A 50 10.62 -4.08 -59.37
CA GLU A 50 10.87 -2.65 -59.55
C GLU A 50 9.66 -1.83 -59.11
N ILE A 51 9.88 -0.87 -58.21
CA ILE A 51 8.85 -0.03 -57.64
C ILE A 51 9.08 1.41 -58.09
N PHE A 52 8.07 2.00 -58.75
CA PHE A 52 8.03 3.43 -59.03
C PHE A 52 7.69 4.21 -57.76
N VAL A 53 8.57 5.12 -57.33
CA VAL A 53 8.41 5.89 -56.09
C VAL A 53 7.88 7.29 -56.35
N SER A 54 8.55 8.04 -57.22
CA SER A 54 8.23 9.43 -57.50
C SER A 54 8.68 9.82 -58.91
N ARG A 55 8.09 10.89 -59.45
CA ARG A 55 8.56 11.59 -60.65
C ARG A 55 8.72 13.06 -60.32
N ALA A 56 9.82 13.66 -60.75
CA ALA A 56 10.03 15.09 -60.59
C ALA A 56 8.98 15.89 -61.41
N PRO A 57 8.53 17.07 -60.92
CA PRO A 57 7.60 17.93 -61.64
C PRO A 57 8.11 18.34 -63.03
N GLU A 58 7.21 18.47 -64.01
CA GLU A 58 7.57 18.98 -65.35
C GLU A 58 7.85 20.50 -65.31
N ASP A 59 8.98 20.94 -65.87
CA ASP A 59 9.26 22.36 -66.09
C ASP A 59 8.49 22.84 -67.33
N SER A 60 7.52 23.73 -67.14
CA SER A 60 6.68 24.22 -68.23
C SER A 60 7.37 25.23 -69.17
N ASP A 61 8.49 25.83 -68.76
CA ASP A 61 9.18 26.88 -69.51
C ASP A 61 10.39 26.39 -70.32
N ASN A 62 10.91 25.18 -70.05
CA ASN A 62 11.98 24.58 -70.82
C ASN A 62 11.80 23.05 -71.04
N PRO A 63 11.28 22.62 -72.22
CA PRO A 63 11.05 21.20 -72.53
C PRO A 63 12.35 20.38 -72.71
N TYR A 64 13.52 20.95 -72.45
CA TYR A 64 14.81 20.25 -72.45
C TYR A 64 15.42 20.11 -71.04
N THR A 65 14.81 20.67 -70.00
CA THR A 65 15.21 20.50 -68.60
C THR A 65 14.01 20.02 -67.79
N GLY A 66 13.68 18.73 -67.89
CA GLY A 66 12.70 18.13 -66.97
C GLY A 66 13.17 18.26 -65.52
N GLY A 67 12.24 18.32 -64.56
CA GLY A 67 12.57 18.43 -63.13
C GLY A 67 13.50 17.31 -62.66
N VAL A 68 14.26 17.58 -61.61
CA VAL A 68 15.41 16.78 -61.17
C VAL A 68 15.10 16.00 -59.89
N ILE A 69 15.49 14.72 -59.89
CA ILE A 69 15.81 14.02 -58.64
C ILE A 69 17.30 14.27 -58.41
N GLY A 70 17.62 14.92 -57.29
CA GLY A 70 18.99 15.22 -56.89
C GLY A 70 19.61 13.99 -56.26
N ASP A 71 20.07 14.12 -55.02
CA ASP A 71 20.75 13.03 -54.31
C ASP A 71 19.84 11.98 -53.70
N ILE A 72 20.36 10.75 -53.58
CA ILE A 72 19.64 9.58 -53.09
C ILE A 72 20.51 8.85 -52.06
N ALA A 73 19.92 8.47 -50.94
CA ALA A 73 20.53 7.59 -49.96
C ALA A 73 19.55 6.47 -49.58
N VAL A 74 20.08 5.27 -49.32
CA VAL A 74 19.31 4.12 -48.85
C VAL A 74 19.83 3.74 -47.46
N SER A 75 18.94 3.57 -46.49
CA SER A 75 19.34 3.08 -45.17
C SER A 75 19.91 1.66 -45.29
N GLY A 76 20.89 1.33 -44.47
CA GLY A 76 21.55 0.02 -44.49
C GLY A 76 20.59 -1.17 -44.40
N ASN A 77 19.51 -1.06 -43.62
CA ASN A 77 18.45 -2.07 -43.55
C ASN A 77 17.48 -2.10 -44.76
N GLY A 78 17.69 -1.25 -45.76
CA GLY A 78 16.87 -1.13 -46.97
C GLY A 78 15.47 -0.58 -46.76
N ARG A 79 15.13 -0.14 -45.54
CA ARG A 79 13.77 0.29 -45.20
C ARG A 79 13.45 1.69 -45.70
N ILE A 80 14.40 2.62 -45.62
CA ILE A 80 14.17 4.04 -45.92
C ILE A 80 15.04 4.45 -47.11
N VAL A 81 14.41 5.05 -48.11
CA VAL A 81 15.08 5.72 -49.23
C VAL A 81 14.87 7.22 -49.06
N ALA A 82 15.95 7.94 -48.74
CA ALA A 82 15.96 9.40 -48.76
C ALA A 82 16.30 9.87 -50.17
N PHE A 83 15.57 10.86 -50.67
CA PHE A 83 15.86 11.42 -51.99
C PHE A 83 15.49 12.90 -52.05
N ILE A 84 16.22 13.63 -52.87
CA ILE A 84 15.99 15.06 -53.11
C ILE A 84 15.16 15.20 -54.38
N SER A 85 14.09 15.98 -54.34
CA SER A 85 13.24 16.24 -55.51
C SER A 85 12.76 17.68 -55.52
N ASP A 86 12.57 18.24 -56.71
CA ASP A 86 12.01 19.58 -56.88
C ASP A 86 10.57 19.65 -56.33
N VAL A 87 10.21 20.79 -55.75
CA VAL A 87 8.87 21.01 -55.18
C VAL A 87 7.84 21.32 -56.29
N PRO A 88 6.67 20.65 -56.31
CA PRO A 88 5.59 21.00 -57.26
C PRO A 88 5.08 22.44 -57.05
N GLU A 89 4.98 23.23 -58.13
CA GLU A 89 4.54 24.64 -58.11
C GLU A 89 3.35 24.92 -57.17
N THR A 90 3.52 25.89 -56.26
CA THR A 90 2.40 26.73 -55.80
C THR A 90 2.57 28.12 -56.40
N THR A 91 1.79 28.41 -57.43
CA THR A 91 1.69 29.70 -58.15
C THR A 91 2.11 30.94 -57.36
N GLY A 92 3.28 31.51 -57.68
CA GLY A 92 3.69 32.85 -57.27
C GLY A 92 4.95 33.27 -58.01
N GLU A 93 4.87 34.27 -58.88
CA GLU A 93 6.04 34.92 -59.48
C GLU A 93 6.87 35.60 -58.38
N ASP A 94 8.20 35.55 -58.48
CA ASP A 94 9.06 36.46 -57.74
C ASP A 94 8.92 37.90 -58.30
N ASP A 95 9.38 38.91 -57.55
CA ASP A 95 9.29 40.33 -57.95
C ASP A 95 10.11 40.66 -59.22
N ASP A 96 10.86 39.70 -59.76
CA ASP A 96 11.84 39.86 -60.85
C ASP A 96 11.40 39.19 -62.18
N GLY A 97 10.30 38.43 -62.18
CA GLY A 97 9.72 37.83 -63.38
C GLY A 97 10.54 36.65 -63.93
N LEU A 98 11.25 35.93 -63.06
CA LEU A 98 11.88 34.65 -63.38
C LEU A 98 11.00 33.50 -62.84
N PRO A 99 10.90 32.36 -63.55
CA PRO A 99 10.15 31.21 -63.06
C PRO A 99 10.78 30.67 -61.76
N THR A 100 9.93 30.38 -60.76
CA THR A 100 10.30 29.96 -59.40
C THR A 100 10.73 28.50 -59.26
N ASN A 101 11.46 27.96 -60.24
CA ASN A 101 11.77 26.52 -60.35
C ASN A 101 12.82 25.96 -59.36
N ASP A 102 13.22 26.67 -58.30
CA ASP A 102 14.52 26.40 -57.65
C ASP A 102 14.48 25.91 -56.18
N TYR A 103 13.37 25.38 -55.67
CA TYR A 103 13.35 24.73 -54.34
C TYR A 103 13.47 23.20 -54.47
N GLN A 104 14.61 22.64 -54.05
CA GLN A 104 14.79 21.21 -53.85
C GLN A 104 14.59 20.83 -52.39
N ASP A 105 13.72 19.84 -52.18
CA ASP A 105 13.38 19.33 -50.86
C ASP A 105 13.77 17.87 -50.69
N LEU A 106 13.93 17.49 -49.43
CA LEU A 106 14.20 16.13 -49.02
C LEU A 106 12.89 15.35 -48.80
N TYR A 107 12.85 14.13 -49.32
CA TYR A 107 11.75 13.19 -49.16
C TYR A 107 12.28 11.86 -48.63
N PHE A 108 11.40 11.11 -47.96
CA PHE A 108 11.67 9.77 -47.48
C PHE A 108 10.60 8.81 -48.00
N TYR A 109 11.01 7.72 -48.61
CA TYR A 109 10.15 6.61 -49.00
C TYR A 109 10.42 5.40 -48.10
N ASP A 110 9.39 4.85 -47.46
CA ASP A 110 9.48 3.61 -46.68
C ASP A 110 9.13 2.41 -47.58
N THR A 111 10.10 1.53 -47.79
CA THR A 111 9.98 0.37 -48.70
C THR A 111 9.04 -0.72 -48.19
N VAL A 112 8.70 -0.70 -46.89
CA VAL A 112 7.77 -1.64 -46.27
C VAL A 112 6.33 -1.13 -46.35
N THR A 113 6.10 0.16 -46.08
CA THR A 113 4.75 0.74 -46.12
C THR A 113 4.35 1.24 -47.51
N GLY A 114 5.33 1.55 -48.36
CA GLY A 114 5.13 2.20 -49.65
C GLY A 114 4.76 3.69 -49.55
N GLU A 115 4.93 4.30 -48.37
CA GLU A 115 4.58 5.71 -48.14
C GLU A 115 5.78 6.63 -48.43
N THR A 116 5.53 7.73 -49.16
CA THR A 116 6.48 8.84 -49.34
C THR A 116 6.09 10.01 -48.46
N THR A 117 7.01 10.46 -47.61
CA THR A 117 6.85 11.63 -46.72
C THR A 117 7.84 12.72 -47.09
N ARG A 118 7.38 13.97 -47.16
CA ARG A 118 8.26 15.15 -47.30
C ARG A 118 8.89 15.49 -45.95
N PHE A 119 10.18 15.81 -45.95
CA PHE A 119 10.86 16.35 -44.78
C PHE A 119 10.19 17.65 -44.35
N ALA A 120 9.77 17.73 -43.08
CA ALA A 120 9.21 18.93 -42.48
C ALA A 120 9.81 19.08 -41.09
N ALA A 121 10.79 19.99 -40.95
CA ALA A 121 11.34 20.30 -39.64
C ALA A 121 10.39 21.22 -38.86
N ALA A 122 10.16 20.92 -37.58
CA ALA A 122 9.58 21.86 -36.64
C ALA A 122 10.69 22.75 -36.05
N GLY A 123 10.80 24.00 -36.50
CA GLY A 123 11.30 25.08 -35.63
C GLY A 123 12.76 25.54 -35.71
N GLU A 124 13.61 25.16 -36.68
CA GLU A 124 14.98 25.72 -36.81
C GLU A 124 15.33 26.41 -38.13
N PHE A 125 14.50 26.35 -39.18
CA PHE A 125 14.78 27.11 -40.41
C PHE A 125 14.46 28.62 -40.32
N ASP A 126 13.86 29.08 -39.20
CA ASP A 126 13.60 30.50 -38.92
C ASP A 126 14.89 31.36 -38.81
N ALA A 127 16.06 30.73 -38.72
CA ALA A 127 17.36 31.42 -38.67
C ALA A 127 17.82 31.97 -40.04
N PHE A 128 17.22 31.53 -41.15
CA PHE A 128 17.69 31.83 -42.51
C PHE A 128 16.93 32.96 -43.23
N GLY A 129 15.91 33.56 -42.60
CA GLY A 129 15.09 34.61 -43.21
C GLY A 129 14.09 34.07 -44.23
N ASP A 130 13.51 34.96 -45.06
CA ASP A 130 12.31 34.70 -45.88
C ASP A 130 12.49 33.72 -47.07
N ALA A 131 13.65 33.05 -47.21
CA ALA A 131 13.89 32.05 -48.26
C ALA A 131 14.42 30.73 -47.67
N LEU A 132 13.73 29.61 -47.92
CA LEU A 132 14.16 28.27 -47.50
C LEU A 132 15.46 27.87 -48.22
N PRO A 133 16.42 27.20 -47.56
CA PRO A 133 17.62 26.71 -48.24
C PRO A 133 17.30 25.51 -49.14
N ARG A 134 18.03 25.36 -50.25
CA ARG A 134 17.96 24.21 -51.16
C ARG A 134 18.74 23.04 -50.59
N ILE A 135 18.14 21.85 -50.47
CA ILE A 135 18.88 20.64 -50.07
C ILE A 135 19.56 20.06 -51.31
N VAL A 136 20.87 19.79 -51.23
CA VAL A 136 21.67 19.38 -52.41
C VAL A 136 22.32 18.00 -52.30
N GLU A 137 22.50 17.48 -51.09
CA GLU A 137 23.00 16.11 -50.85
C GLU A 137 22.40 15.52 -49.58
N VAL A 138 22.36 14.19 -49.51
CA VAL A 138 21.80 13.45 -48.37
C VAL A 138 22.54 12.15 -48.08
N GLY A 139 22.72 11.83 -46.80
CA GLY A 139 23.19 10.54 -46.31
C GLY A 139 22.27 9.97 -45.22
N LEU A 140 22.27 8.65 -45.05
CA LEU A 140 21.44 7.93 -44.08
C LEU A 140 22.24 6.94 -43.24
N SER A 141 21.92 6.83 -41.95
CA SER A 141 22.38 5.73 -41.09
C SER A 141 21.71 4.39 -41.44
N ASN A 142 22.26 3.29 -40.96
CA ASN A 142 21.79 1.93 -41.24
C ASN A 142 20.34 1.68 -40.80
N ASP A 143 19.97 2.20 -39.63
CA ASP A 143 18.61 2.13 -39.10
C ASP A 143 17.64 3.11 -39.78
N GLY A 144 18.17 4.06 -40.57
CA GLY A 144 17.44 5.15 -41.19
C GLY A 144 16.93 6.19 -40.19
N ALA A 145 17.43 6.21 -38.95
CA ALA A 145 17.02 7.17 -37.93
C ALA A 145 17.74 8.52 -38.06
N ARG A 146 19.01 8.52 -38.46
CA ARG A 146 19.80 9.74 -38.63
C ARG A 146 20.00 10.04 -40.11
N VAL A 147 19.75 11.30 -40.44
CA VAL A 147 19.84 11.83 -41.80
C VAL A 147 20.84 12.96 -41.75
N VAL A 148 21.84 12.93 -42.62
CA VAL A 148 22.72 14.08 -42.83
C VAL A 148 22.39 14.72 -44.16
N PHE A 149 22.39 16.05 -44.24
CA PHE A 149 22.12 16.74 -45.51
C PHE A 149 22.87 18.06 -45.60
N LEU A 150 23.14 18.48 -46.84
CA LEU A 150 23.69 19.80 -47.17
C LEU A 150 22.57 20.76 -47.57
N ALA A 151 22.50 21.90 -46.90
CA ALA A 151 21.52 22.96 -47.18
C ALA A 151 22.23 24.22 -47.72
N GLN A 152 21.81 24.69 -48.90
CA GLN A 152 22.42 25.79 -49.64
C GLN A 152 21.59 27.09 -49.56
N HIS A 153 22.26 28.23 -49.33
CA HIS A 153 21.60 29.52 -49.02
C HIS A 153 21.49 30.55 -50.16
N GLU A 154 22.34 30.52 -51.20
CA GLU A 154 22.30 31.48 -52.32
C GLU A 154 22.57 30.80 -53.69
N TYR A 155 22.01 31.38 -54.75
CA TYR A 155 22.18 30.96 -56.14
C TYR A 155 23.41 31.64 -56.77
N GLY A 156 24.48 30.87 -57.02
CA GLY A 156 25.69 31.35 -57.72
C GLY A 156 27.00 31.04 -56.99
N PHE A 157 28.01 30.63 -57.76
CA PHE A 157 29.30 30.21 -57.22
C PHE A 157 30.09 31.36 -56.56
N PRO A 158 30.75 31.12 -55.40
CA PRO A 158 30.72 29.88 -54.61
C PRO A 158 29.49 29.82 -53.69
N ASN A 159 28.68 28.79 -53.87
CA ASN A 159 27.45 28.55 -53.11
C ASN A 159 27.77 28.34 -51.61
N GLN A 160 27.18 29.11 -50.68
CA GLN A 160 27.28 28.83 -49.24
C GLN A 160 26.36 27.66 -48.87
N ALA A 161 26.94 26.54 -48.43
CA ALA A 161 26.21 25.37 -47.94
C ALA A 161 26.66 24.95 -46.55
N ASP A 162 25.69 24.61 -45.71
CA ASP A 162 25.83 24.16 -44.32
C ASP A 162 25.44 22.69 -44.17
N VAL A 163 26.07 22.00 -43.22
CA VAL A 163 25.87 20.57 -42.93
C VAL A 163 24.93 20.42 -41.74
N PHE A 164 23.85 19.66 -41.92
CA PHE A 164 22.85 19.40 -40.91
C PHE A 164 22.70 17.91 -40.62
N VAL A 165 22.41 17.58 -39.36
CA VAL A 165 21.97 16.26 -38.93
C VAL A 165 20.53 16.36 -38.43
N PHE A 166 19.68 15.47 -38.93
CA PHE A 166 18.29 15.30 -38.53
C PHE A 166 18.08 13.92 -37.92
N ASP A 167 17.54 13.88 -36.70
CA ASP A 167 17.09 12.65 -36.04
C ASP A 167 15.58 12.47 -36.29
N ARG A 168 15.23 11.45 -37.07
CA ARG A 168 13.85 11.11 -37.45
C ARG A 168 13.00 10.63 -36.27
N ASN A 169 13.60 10.13 -35.20
CA ASN A 169 12.88 9.64 -34.03
C ASN A 169 12.50 10.79 -33.09
N SER A 170 13.42 11.72 -32.85
CA SER A 170 13.17 12.89 -31.98
C SER A 170 12.57 14.08 -32.72
N GLY A 171 12.75 14.16 -34.04
CA GLY A 171 12.39 15.31 -34.87
C GLY A 171 13.41 16.45 -34.82
N GLU A 172 14.54 16.26 -34.14
CA GLU A 172 15.54 17.29 -33.91
C GLU A 172 16.46 17.48 -35.12
N VAL A 173 16.68 18.73 -35.51
CA VAL A 173 17.65 19.14 -36.55
C VAL A 173 18.77 19.91 -35.86
N ARG A 174 20.01 19.73 -36.31
CA ARG A 174 21.18 20.48 -35.79
C ARG A 174 22.20 20.74 -36.89
N GLN A 175 22.75 21.96 -36.95
CA GLN A 175 23.91 22.28 -37.77
C GLN A 175 25.19 21.73 -37.10
N VAL A 176 26.07 21.08 -37.88
CA VAL A 176 27.28 20.40 -37.33
C VAL A 176 28.61 20.98 -37.81
N ASN A 177 28.62 21.74 -38.90
CA ASN A 177 29.79 22.48 -39.35
C ASN A 177 29.89 23.84 -38.63
N ALA A 178 31.13 24.32 -38.41
CA ALA A 178 31.35 25.68 -37.95
C ALA A 178 31.27 26.66 -39.12
N PRO A 179 30.77 27.91 -38.94
CA PRO A 179 30.61 28.87 -40.03
C PRO A 179 31.92 29.16 -40.81
N GLU A 180 33.07 29.06 -40.17
CA GLU A 180 34.39 29.21 -40.80
C GLU A 180 34.76 28.08 -41.79
N LEU A 181 34.06 26.96 -41.77
CA LEU A 181 34.24 25.84 -42.70
C LEU A 181 33.39 26.02 -43.97
N ASN A 182 32.64 27.12 -44.11
CA ASN A 182 31.81 27.36 -45.29
C ASN A 182 32.62 27.94 -46.46
N PRO A 183 32.29 27.55 -47.71
CA PRO A 183 31.22 26.62 -48.09
C PRO A 183 31.61 25.14 -48.01
N CYS A 184 30.72 24.30 -47.46
CA CYS A 184 30.86 22.83 -47.44
C CYS A 184 30.40 22.19 -48.76
N MET A 185 30.97 21.03 -49.10
CA MET A 185 30.54 20.19 -50.23
C MET A 185 30.76 18.72 -49.87
N ASN A 186 29.96 17.80 -50.40
CA ASN A 186 30.00 16.37 -50.10
C ASN A 186 29.71 16.04 -48.62
N VAL A 187 28.75 15.15 -48.37
CA VAL A 187 28.45 14.66 -47.04
C VAL A 187 28.14 13.16 -47.01
N GLU A 188 28.69 12.46 -46.01
CA GLU A 188 28.37 11.07 -45.71
C GLU A 188 28.23 10.86 -44.20
N ILE A 189 27.61 9.76 -43.79
CA ILE A 189 27.39 9.40 -42.38
C ILE A 189 27.74 7.93 -42.16
N SER A 190 28.32 7.60 -41.00
CA SER A 190 28.56 6.22 -40.60
C SER A 190 27.24 5.45 -40.40
N ALA A 191 27.30 4.13 -40.53
CA ALA A 191 26.16 3.23 -40.38
C ALA A 191 25.43 3.37 -39.03
N ASP A 192 26.16 3.50 -37.94
CA ASP A 192 25.61 3.73 -36.59
C ASP A 192 25.14 5.18 -36.38
N GLY A 193 25.34 6.04 -37.38
CA GLY A 193 25.01 7.45 -37.35
C GLY A 193 25.85 8.29 -36.38
N SER A 194 26.95 7.75 -35.83
CA SER A 194 27.76 8.42 -34.81
C SER A 194 28.76 9.43 -35.38
N HIS A 195 29.12 9.30 -36.66
CA HIS A 195 30.10 10.16 -37.33
C HIS A 195 29.57 10.71 -38.65
N VAL A 196 29.72 12.01 -38.88
CA VAL A 196 29.41 12.70 -40.13
C VAL A 196 30.68 13.17 -40.81
N PHE A 197 30.85 12.86 -42.08
CA PHE A 197 32.02 13.21 -42.88
C PHE A 197 31.65 14.26 -43.92
N PHE A 198 32.43 15.33 -44.01
CA PHE A 198 32.20 16.40 -44.98
C PHE A 198 33.50 17.10 -45.36
N LYS A 199 33.54 17.73 -46.54
CA LYS A 199 34.68 18.59 -46.95
C LYS A 199 34.21 20.00 -47.31
N THR A 200 35.17 20.86 -47.63
CA THR A 200 34.93 22.23 -48.10
C THR A 200 35.14 22.33 -49.61
N VAL A 201 34.64 23.39 -50.23
CA VAL A 201 34.80 23.61 -51.68
C VAL A 201 36.27 23.71 -52.07
N GLY A 202 36.64 22.99 -53.13
CA GLY A 202 38.02 22.89 -53.62
C GLY A 202 38.79 21.70 -53.04
N SER A 203 40.05 21.58 -53.42
CA SER A 203 40.95 20.58 -52.81
C SER A 203 41.31 21.01 -51.39
N GLY A 204 41.08 20.14 -50.40
CA GLY A 204 41.20 20.50 -49.00
C GLY A 204 41.08 19.30 -48.05
N PRO A 205 41.15 19.54 -46.73
CA PRO A 205 41.01 18.48 -45.75
C PRO A 205 39.58 17.92 -45.67
N LEU A 206 39.48 16.66 -45.26
CA LEU A 206 38.21 16.04 -44.88
C LEU A 206 37.97 16.24 -43.37
N TYR A 207 36.74 16.52 -42.99
CA TYR A 207 36.33 16.69 -41.60
C TYR A 207 35.43 15.53 -41.18
N VAL A 208 35.56 15.12 -39.91
CA VAL A 208 34.62 14.20 -39.26
C VAL A 208 34.01 14.87 -38.03
N HIS A 209 32.69 14.84 -37.92
CA HIS A 209 31.95 15.31 -36.75
C HIS A 209 31.42 14.13 -35.94
N ASP A 210 31.82 14.05 -34.67
CA ASP A 210 31.26 13.11 -33.69
C ASP A 210 29.94 13.68 -33.17
N VAL A 211 28.83 13.00 -33.49
CA VAL A 211 27.46 13.43 -33.20
C VAL A 211 27.19 13.44 -31.69
N ALA A 212 27.77 12.51 -30.93
CA ALA A 212 27.54 12.41 -29.48
C ALA A 212 28.38 13.42 -28.70
N ALA A 213 29.65 13.59 -29.10
CA ALA A 213 30.56 14.57 -28.50
C ALA A 213 30.31 16.00 -29.00
N ASN A 214 29.49 16.16 -30.05
CA ASN A 214 29.22 17.42 -30.75
C ASN A 214 30.53 18.14 -31.12
N ARG A 215 31.41 17.43 -31.81
CA ARG A 215 32.77 17.90 -32.08
C ARG A 215 33.24 17.52 -33.47
N THR A 216 33.70 18.52 -34.22
CA THR A 216 34.35 18.36 -35.52
C THR A 216 35.87 18.24 -35.38
N ILE A 217 36.47 17.31 -36.13
CA ILE A 217 37.90 17.03 -36.19
C ILE A 217 38.35 17.04 -37.65
N GLU A 218 39.43 17.77 -37.95
CA GLU A 218 40.10 17.73 -39.24
C GLU A 218 40.94 16.45 -39.38
N LEU A 219 40.74 15.70 -40.46
CA LEU A 219 41.52 14.51 -40.76
C LEU A 219 42.81 14.88 -41.51
N PRO A 220 43.92 14.18 -41.27
CA PRO A 220 45.23 14.49 -41.86
C PRO A 220 45.36 13.99 -43.31
N ILE A 221 44.31 14.16 -44.12
CA ILE A 221 44.26 13.80 -45.54
C ILE A 221 43.80 15.00 -46.36
N THR A 222 44.18 15.04 -47.64
CA THR A 222 43.72 16.07 -48.57
C THR A 222 42.94 15.38 -49.68
N VAL A 223 41.66 15.72 -49.77
CA VAL A 223 40.74 15.20 -50.78
C VAL A 223 40.72 16.19 -51.95
N ALA A 224 40.78 15.67 -53.17
CA ALA A 224 40.68 16.47 -54.38
C ALA A 224 39.30 17.14 -54.50
N GLY A 225 39.25 18.33 -55.09
CA GLY A 225 37.99 19.04 -55.37
C GLY A 225 38.09 20.00 -56.56
N GLY A 226 36.93 20.41 -57.08
CA GLY A 226 36.77 21.36 -58.20
C GLY A 226 37.40 22.73 -57.93
N GLY A 227 38.20 23.24 -58.87
CA GLY A 227 38.70 24.61 -58.85
C GLY A 227 37.68 25.64 -59.36
N GLU A 228 37.96 26.93 -59.15
CA GLU A 228 37.15 28.04 -59.68
C GLU A 228 36.98 27.93 -61.21
N GLY A 229 35.77 27.57 -61.65
CA GLY A 229 35.40 27.50 -63.07
C GLY A 229 35.57 26.13 -63.74
N GLU A 230 35.91 25.07 -63.01
CA GLU A 230 36.04 23.72 -63.56
C GLU A 230 35.05 22.73 -62.91
N SER A 231 34.33 22.00 -63.74
CA SER A 231 33.31 21.02 -63.34
C SER A 231 33.95 19.74 -62.76
N LEU A 232 34.15 19.69 -61.45
CA LEU A 232 34.29 18.42 -60.72
C LEU A 232 32.97 18.15 -59.99
N TYR A 233 31.98 17.66 -60.74
CA TYR A 233 30.75 17.07 -60.20
C TYR A 233 31.04 15.59 -59.90
N GLY A 234 31.11 15.20 -58.61
CA GLY A 234 31.28 13.79 -58.19
C GLY A 234 31.89 13.61 -56.80
N GLN A 235 31.35 12.66 -56.02
CA GLN A 235 31.83 12.29 -54.68
C GLN A 235 33.33 11.96 -54.70
N SER A 236 34.13 12.73 -53.97
CA SER A 236 35.59 12.57 -53.95
C SER A 236 36.10 11.64 -52.84
N TYR A 237 35.19 11.01 -52.09
CA TYR A 237 35.45 10.02 -51.05
C TYR A 237 34.22 9.14 -50.80
N SER A 238 34.42 8.03 -50.12
CA SER A 238 33.39 7.12 -49.59
C SER A 238 33.87 6.50 -48.27
N VAL A 239 32.97 6.28 -47.31
CA VAL A 239 33.30 5.77 -45.96
C VAL A 239 32.76 4.37 -45.68
N SER A 240 33.52 3.56 -44.92
CA SER A 240 33.06 2.27 -44.40
C SER A 240 31.94 2.45 -43.37
N ALA A 241 31.22 1.38 -43.04
CA ALA A 241 30.06 1.45 -42.15
C ALA A 241 30.41 1.95 -40.73
N ASP A 242 31.52 1.49 -40.17
CA ASP A 242 32.04 1.98 -38.89
C ASP A 242 32.73 3.36 -38.99
N GLY A 243 32.81 3.90 -40.22
CA GLY A 243 33.51 5.11 -40.57
C GLY A 243 35.01 5.05 -40.35
N GLN A 244 35.63 3.88 -40.13
CA GLN A 244 37.07 3.77 -39.86
C GLN A 244 37.94 3.88 -41.10
N PHE A 245 37.49 3.31 -42.22
CA PHE A 245 38.18 3.37 -43.50
C PHE A 245 37.50 4.38 -44.41
N ILE A 246 38.30 5.27 -44.99
CA ILE A 246 37.84 6.30 -45.92
C ILE A 246 38.58 6.11 -47.23
N ALA A 247 37.87 5.67 -48.27
CA ALA A 247 38.41 5.71 -49.62
C ALA A 247 38.28 7.13 -50.16
N PHE A 248 39.35 7.72 -50.68
CA PHE A 248 39.33 9.10 -51.16
C PHE A 248 40.24 9.30 -52.36
N THR A 249 39.91 10.32 -53.14
CA THR A 249 40.70 10.73 -54.29
C THR A 249 41.62 11.88 -53.89
N SER A 250 42.91 11.77 -54.18
CA SER A 250 43.88 12.86 -54.13
C SER A 250 44.25 13.33 -55.54
N ILE A 251 44.92 14.48 -55.67
CA ILE A 251 45.41 14.98 -56.96
C ILE A 251 46.88 15.37 -56.88
N ASP A 252 47.67 14.96 -57.87
CA ASP A 252 49.09 15.28 -57.96
C ASP A 252 49.38 16.58 -58.75
N GLU A 253 50.67 16.96 -58.84
CA GLU A 253 51.12 18.17 -59.54
C GLU A 253 50.83 18.15 -61.06
N ASP A 254 50.66 16.96 -61.63
CA ASP A 254 50.38 16.74 -63.06
C ASP A 254 48.86 16.62 -63.34
N TRP A 255 48.03 16.91 -62.33
CA TRP A 255 46.57 16.81 -62.36
C TRP A 255 46.04 15.38 -62.51
N ASN A 256 46.82 14.37 -62.13
CA ASN A 256 46.31 13.00 -62.07
C ASN A 256 45.62 12.77 -60.73
N GLN A 257 44.44 12.15 -60.78
CA GLN A 257 43.73 11.69 -59.61
C GLN A 257 44.23 10.32 -59.14
N HIS A 258 44.38 10.15 -57.82
CA HIS A 258 44.84 8.89 -57.21
C HIS A 258 43.86 8.45 -56.13
N VAL A 259 43.56 7.16 -56.06
CA VAL A 259 42.70 6.55 -55.04
C VAL A 259 43.54 6.04 -53.89
N HIS A 260 43.15 6.43 -52.69
CA HIS A 260 43.75 6.00 -51.44
C HIS A 260 42.69 5.53 -50.46
N VAL A 261 43.11 4.76 -49.45
CA VAL A 261 42.30 4.49 -48.28
C VAL A 261 43.02 4.99 -47.03
N PHE A 262 42.34 5.83 -46.26
CA PHE A 262 42.79 6.28 -44.95
C PHE A 262 42.19 5.43 -43.84
N ASP A 263 43.04 4.88 -42.99
CA ASP A 263 42.65 4.17 -41.76
C ASP A 263 42.71 5.15 -40.59
N ARG A 264 41.54 5.50 -40.02
CA ARG A 264 41.44 6.44 -38.89
C ARG A 264 42.04 5.90 -37.60
N GLN A 265 42.09 4.58 -37.40
CA GLN A 265 42.60 3.96 -36.19
C GLN A 265 44.13 4.03 -36.16
N THR A 266 44.79 3.69 -37.28
CA THR A 266 46.25 3.66 -37.36
C THR A 266 46.86 4.96 -37.89
N GLY A 267 46.08 5.77 -38.60
CA GLY A 267 46.53 6.95 -39.34
C GLY A 267 47.28 6.62 -40.64
N ALA A 268 47.24 5.35 -41.08
CA ALA A 268 47.90 4.92 -42.31
C ALA A 268 47.11 5.33 -43.56
N ILE A 269 47.83 5.64 -44.64
CA ILE A 269 47.27 5.87 -45.98
C ILE A 269 47.77 4.74 -46.88
N GLU A 270 46.84 3.95 -47.40
CA GLU A 270 47.07 2.90 -48.39
C GLU A 270 46.89 3.49 -49.79
N ALA A 271 47.88 3.33 -50.67
CA ALA A 271 47.77 3.71 -52.08
C ALA A 271 47.14 2.56 -52.88
N ILE A 272 46.07 2.84 -53.62
CA ILE A 272 45.29 1.83 -54.34
C ILE A 272 45.60 1.88 -55.84
N SER A 273 45.58 3.07 -56.44
CA SER A 273 45.75 3.22 -57.90
C SER A 273 47.20 3.44 -58.36
N ASP A 274 48.09 3.89 -57.47
CA ASP A 274 49.41 4.44 -57.81
C ASP A 274 50.32 3.44 -58.55
N ASP A 275 50.19 2.14 -58.26
CA ASP A 275 51.03 1.07 -58.83
C ASP A 275 50.48 0.48 -60.15
N LEU A 276 49.31 0.92 -60.62
CA LEU A 276 48.65 0.34 -61.80
C LEU A 276 49.21 0.84 -63.13
N GLY A 277 50.06 1.88 -63.12
CA GLY A 277 50.71 2.42 -64.33
C GLY A 277 49.74 2.94 -65.39
N LEU A 278 48.52 3.31 -64.98
CA LEU A 278 47.44 3.73 -65.86
C LEU A 278 47.65 5.17 -66.36
N PRO A 279 47.28 5.49 -67.62
CA PRO A 279 47.44 6.83 -68.17
C PRO A 279 46.37 7.80 -67.65
N ARG A 280 46.78 8.82 -66.88
CA ARG A 280 46.04 10.06 -66.50
C ARG A 280 44.58 9.86 -66.07
N HIS A 281 44.36 9.71 -64.76
CA HIS A 281 43.05 9.57 -64.14
C HIS A 281 42.29 10.90 -64.05
N TYR A 282 41.16 11.01 -64.75
CA TYR A 282 40.17 12.08 -64.55
C TYR A 282 38.81 11.46 -64.18
N GLY A 283 38.17 11.95 -63.13
CA GLY A 283 36.80 11.58 -62.75
C GLY A 283 36.69 10.29 -61.92
N VAL A 284 37.59 10.09 -60.95
CA VAL A 284 37.61 8.90 -60.10
C VAL A 284 36.77 9.10 -58.84
N ASN A 285 35.67 8.37 -58.74
CA ASN A 285 34.83 8.30 -57.55
C ASN A 285 35.04 6.91 -56.90
N PRO A 286 35.78 6.82 -55.79
CA PRO A 286 35.97 5.55 -55.11
C PRO A 286 34.76 5.23 -54.24
N SER A 287 34.34 3.97 -54.23
CA SER A 287 33.33 3.42 -53.35
C SER A 287 33.94 2.29 -52.52
N ILE A 288 33.67 2.26 -51.22
CA ILE A 288 34.22 1.26 -50.29
C ILE A 288 33.12 0.40 -49.65
N SER A 289 33.37 -0.89 -49.46
CA SER A 289 32.42 -1.80 -48.78
C SER A 289 32.28 -1.47 -47.30
N ALA A 290 31.20 -1.95 -46.67
CA ALA A 290 30.86 -1.63 -45.28
C ALA A 290 31.95 -2.05 -44.28
N ASP A 291 32.58 -3.20 -44.52
CA ASP A 291 33.71 -3.72 -43.74
C ASP A 291 35.06 -3.05 -44.07
N GLY A 292 35.06 -2.14 -45.04
CA GLY A 292 36.25 -1.46 -45.52
C GLY A 292 37.18 -2.34 -46.36
N ARG A 293 36.82 -3.56 -46.75
CA ARG A 293 37.73 -4.50 -47.45
C ARG A 293 37.90 -4.20 -48.93
N PHE A 294 36.80 -3.96 -49.63
CA PHE A 294 36.80 -3.83 -51.08
C PHE A 294 36.64 -2.37 -51.49
N VAL A 295 37.45 -1.92 -52.46
CA VAL A 295 37.37 -0.58 -53.02
C VAL A 295 37.12 -0.69 -54.51
N VAL A 296 36.05 -0.09 -54.99
CA VAL A 296 35.74 0.04 -56.41
C VAL A 296 36.05 1.46 -56.86
N PHE A 297 36.65 1.61 -58.03
CA PHE A 297 36.96 2.93 -58.59
C PHE A 297 37.01 2.89 -60.12
N SER A 298 36.75 4.03 -60.74
CA SER A 298 36.81 4.22 -62.19
C SER A 298 38.16 4.77 -62.65
N SER A 299 38.49 4.58 -63.92
CA SER A 299 39.58 5.28 -64.61
C SER A 299 39.13 5.71 -66.00
N ASN A 300 39.38 6.97 -66.39
CA ASN A 300 39.18 7.44 -67.76
C ASN A 300 40.53 7.76 -68.40
N ALA A 301 40.81 7.21 -69.58
CA ALA A 301 42.08 7.41 -70.29
C ALA A 301 41.97 8.51 -71.38
N ASN A 302 42.48 9.72 -71.07
CA ASN A 302 42.88 10.83 -71.97
C ASN A 302 41.88 11.92 -72.42
N ASN A 303 42.10 13.14 -71.89
CA ASN A 303 42.43 14.41 -72.57
C ASN A 303 41.85 14.71 -73.98
N MET A 304 40.65 15.31 -74.07
CA MET A 304 40.35 16.53 -74.85
C MET A 304 38.86 16.93 -74.79
N SER A 305 38.56 18.16 -74.33
CA SER A 305 37.26 18.85 -74.41
C SER A 305 36.07 18.21 -73.66
N PRO A 306 35.31 18.94 -72.82
CA PRO A 306 34.07 18.47 -72.17
C PRO A 306 32.91 18.04 -73.09
N TRP A 307 33.16 17.90 -74.40
CA TRP A 307 32.14 17.78 -75.45
C TRP A 307 32.35 16.57 -76.38
N ASP A 308 33.43 15.80 -76.22
CA ASP A 308 33.64 14.52 -76.94
C ASP A 308 33.43 13.37 -75.94
N ASN A 309 32.20 12.86 -75.85
CA ASN A 309 31.77 11.81 -74.89
C ASN A 309 32.12 10.36 -75.31
N LEU A 310 33.05 10.15 -76.25
CA LEU A 310 33.20 8.86 -76.94
C LEU A 310 34.28 7.91 -76.37
N ASP A 311 34.85 8.19 -75.19
CA ASP A 311 35.97 7.42 -74.65
C ASP A 311 35.61 6.56 -73.43
N ARG A 312 36.16 5.34 -73.41
CA ARG A 312 35.84 4.22 -72.50
C ARG A 312 36.47 4.42 -71.12
N GLY A 313 35.67 4.45 -70.07
CA GLY A 313 36.15 4.26 -68.69
C GLY A 313 36.35 2.78 -68.32
N ASP A 314 37.36 2.49 -67.52
CA ASP A 314 37.59 1.17 -66.94
C ASP A 314 37.21 1.19 -65.46
N ILE A 315 36.46 0.19 -64.98
CA ILE A 315 36.14 0.01 -63.56
C ILE A 315 37.07 -1.05 -62.98
N TYR A 316 37.67 -0.73 -61.84
CA TYR A 316 38.52 -1.64 -61.07
C TYR A 316 37.89 -1.95 -59.72
N ILE A 317 38.19 -3.14 -59.20
CA ILE A 317 37.93 -3.52 -57.82
C ILE A 317 39.24 -3.97 -57.17
N HIS A 318 39.51 -3.46 -55.98
CA HIS A 318 40.67 -3.79 -55.15
C HIS A 318 40.23 -4.54 -53.90
N ASP A 319 40.87 -5.67 -53.60
CA ASP A 319 40.74 -6.36 -52.31
C ASP A 319 41.91 -5.95 -51.42
N ARG A 320 41.66 -5.05 -50.45
CA ARG A 320 42.69 -4.53 -49.54
C ARG A 320 43.37 -5.59 -48.69
N ARG A 321 42.72 -6.74 -48.48
CA ARG A 321 43.30 -7.86 -47.73
C ARG A 321 44.42 -8.54 -48.52
N THR A 322 44.22 -8.71 -49.82
CA THR A 322 45.19 -9.41 -50.70
C THR A 322 46.13 -8.44 -51.41
N GLY A 323 45.74 -7.16 -51.53
CA GLY A 323 46.40 -6.15 -52.34
C GLY A 323 46.17 -6.34 -53.84
N GLU A 324 45.26 -7.23 -54.24
CA GLU A 324 44.98 -7.53 -55.64
C GLU A 324 43.96 -6.53 -56.21
N VAL A 325 44.26 -5.99 -57.40
CA VAL A 325 43.33 -5.17 -58.20
C VAL A 325 42.89 -5.95 -59.42
N ARG A 326 41.59 -5.94 -59.72
CA ARG A 326 41.00 -6.58 -60.91
C ARG A 326 40.22 -5.58 -61.75
N LEU A 327 40.34 -5.74 -63.07
CA LEU A 327 39.53 -5.02 -64.06
C LEU A 327 38.14 -5.67 -64.14
N LEU A 328 37.08 -4.88 -64.02
CA LEU A 328 35.69 -5.31 -64.18
C LEU A 328 35.16 -5.02 -65.59
N THR A 329 35.62 -3.93 -66.21
CA THR A 329 35.22 -3.47 -67.56
C THR A 329 36.45 -3.03 -68.34
N GLY A 330 36.54 -3.34 -69.65
CA GLY A 330 37.67 -2.88 -70.49
C GLY A 330 37.87 -3.56 -71.84
N GLY A 331 37.15 -4.65 -72.13
CA GLY A 331 36.96 -5.17 -73.49
C GLY A 331 38.14 -5.91 -74.16
N ASP A 332 39.38 -5.75 -73.70
CA ASP A 332 40.57 -6.36 -74.31
C ASP A 332 40.98 -7.72 -73.70
N ASP A 333 40.41 -8.12 -72.56
CA ASP A 333 40.77 -9.35 -71.81
C ASP A 333 39.62 -10.37 -71.66
N GLY A 334 38.51 -10.17 -72.37
CA GLY A 334 37.31 -11.01 -72.28
C GLY A 334 36.27 -10.53 -71.28
N THR A 335 36.51 -9.40 -70.60
CA THR A 335 35.47 -8.64 -69.88
C THR A 335 34.52 -7.93 -70.85
N PRO A 336 33.28 -7.62 -70.46
CA PRO A 336 32.37 -6.84 -71.29
C PRO A 336 32.97 -5.48 -71.65
N ALA A 337 33.01 -5.17 -72.94
CA ALA A 337 33.30 -3.83 -73.42
C ALA A 337 32.01 -3.01 -73.30
N LEU A 338 31.94 -2.14 -72.29
CA LEU A 338 30.87 -1.17 -72.19
C LEU A 338 31.31 0.14 -72.92
N PRO A 339 30.41 0.92 -73.53
CA PRO A 339 30.67 2.29 -74.01
C PRO A 339 30.39 3.37 -72.93
N GLY A 340 31.12 4.49 -72.92
CA GLY A 340 30.86 5.66 -72.06
C GLY A 340 31.69 5.81 -70.77
N SER A 341 31.30 6.80 -69.94
CA SER A 341 31.84 7.08 -68.59
C SER A 341 31.08 6.27 -67.53
N TYR A 342 31.78 5.74 -66.53
CA TYR A 342 31.19 4.87 -65.49
C TYR A 342 31.32 5.44 -64.09
N THR A 343 30.21 5.46 -63.36
CA THR A 343 30.22 5.43 -61.90
C THR A 343 30.07 3.98 -61.45
N ALA A 344 30.74 3.62 -60.36
CA ALA A 344 30.62 2.29 -59.81
C ALA A 344 30.56 2.34 -58.28
N VAL A 345 29.58 1.63 -57.72
CA VAL A 345 29.33 1.55 -56.29
C VAL A 345 29.41 0.08 -55.87
N ILE A 346 30.09 -0.19 -54.77
CA ILE A 346 30.10 -1.52 -54.16
C ILE A 346 29.02 -1.61 -53.08
N SER A 347 28.29 -2.71 -53.05
CA SER A 347 27.31 -2.98 -51.98
C SER A 347 28.02 -3.09 -50.63
N GLY A 348 27.29 -2.78 -49.54
CA GLY A 348 27.86 -2.83 -48.19
C GLY A 348 28.47 -4.20 -47.85
N ASP A 349 27.80 -5.29 -48.22
CA ASP A 349 28.27 -6.68 -48.06
C ASP A 349 29.47 -7.04 -48.96
N GLY A 350 29.93 -6.12 -49.81
CA GLY A 350 31.04 -6.31 -50.72
C GLY A 350 30.75 -7.26 -51.88
N LYS A 351 29.55 -7.83 -51.99
CA LYS A 351 29.26 -8.91 -52.96
C LYS A 351 28.96 -8.43 -54.36
N THR A 352 28.55 -7.19 -54.49
CA THR A 352 27.96 -6.68 -55.72
C THR A 352 28.62 -5.36 -56.08
N VAL A 353 28.98 -5.23 -57.35
CA VAL A 353 29.37 -3.95 -57.93
C VAL A 353 28.27 -3.52 -58.89
N ILE A 354 27.71 -2.35 -58.65
CA ILE A 354 26.73 -1.70 -59.52
C ILE A 354 27.52 -0.71 -60.37
N ILE A 355 27.38 -0.85 -61.69
CA ILE A 355 28.07 0.00 -62.67
C ILE A 355 27.00 0.66 -63.54
N GLU A 356 27.02 1.98 -63.62
CA GLU A 356 26.13 2.74 -64.48
C GLU A 356 26.90 3.26 -65.69
N SER A 357 26.35 3.10 -66.90
CA SER A 357 26.91 3.58 -68.16
C SER A 357 26.13 4.78 -68.68
N THR A 358 26.84 5.72 -69.31
CA THR A 358 26.25 6.88 -69.99
C THR A 358 25.87 6.64 -71.46
N GLU A 359 26.10 5.45 -72.02
CA GLU A 359 25.87 5.15 -73.46
C GLU A 359 25.13 3.82 -73.72
N ASP A 360 24.40 3.78 -74.84
CA ASP A 360 23.41 2.74 -75.18
C ASP A 360 24.08 1.42 -75.58
N PHE A 361 23.73 0.32 -74.89
CA PHE A 361 24.22 -1.02 -75.19
C PHE A 361 23.36 -1.80 -76.21
N ASP A 362 22.12 -1.39 -76.47
CA ASP A 362 21.19 -2.16 -77.31
C ASP A 362 21.26 -1.82 -78.82
N GLY A 363 22.01 -0.77 -79.16
CA GLY A 363 22.26 -0.36 -80.54
C GLY A 363 21.06 0.31 -81.20
N SER A 364 20.11 0.82 -80.41
CA SER A 364 18.99 1.64 -80.86
C SER A 364 19.45 3.02 -81.35
N GLY A 365 20.61 3.49 -80.87
CA GLY A 365 21.19 4.77 -81.29
C GLY A 365 20.46 5.98 -80.72
N ASP A 366 19.70 5.79 -79.64
CA ASP A 366 19.31 6.87 -78.74
C ASP A 366 20.42 7.12 -77.69
N GLU A 367 20.48 8.32 -77.12
CA GLU A 367 21.45 8.67 -76.07
C GLU A 367 20.96 8.11 -74.72
N SER A 368 20.87 6.78 -74.60
CA SER A 368 20.44 6.08 -73.38
C SER A 368 21.59 5.44 -72.60
N GLY A 369 21.60 5.58 -71.26
CA GLY A 369 22.48 4.87 -70.34
C GLY A 369 21.84 3.59 -69.77
N ASP A 370 22.68 2.68 -69.28
CA ASP A 370 22.30 1.35 -68.74
C ASP A 370 22.91 1.12 -67.36
N VAL A 371 22.16 0.43 -66.47
CA VAL A 371 22.68 -0.05 -65.16
C VAL A 371 23.01 -1.54 -65.24
N PHE A 372 24.25 -1.86 -64.90
CA PHE A 372 24.79 -3.22 -64.88
C PHE A 372 25.12 -3.65 -63.46
N GLN A 373 24.83 -4.91 -63.16
CA GLN A 373 25.24 -5.54 -61.92
C GLN A 373 26.31 -6.61 -62.19
N PHE A 374 27.38 -6.54 -61.40
CA PHE A 374 28.48 -7.49 -61.40
C PHE A 374 28.60 -8.15 -60.02
N ALA A 375 28.78 -9.47 -60.00
CA ALA A 375 29.24 -10.15 -58.79
C ALA A 375 30.69 -9.77 -58.52
N ASN A 376 31.06 -9.56 -57.25
CA ASN A 376 32.44 -9.32 -56.87
C ASN A 376 33.29 -10.56 -57.26
N PRO A 377 34.26 -10.41 -58.18
CA PRO A 377 35.04 -11.54 -58.68
C PRO A 377 35.99 -12.13 -57.62
N PHE A 378 36.19 -11.46 -56.48
CA PHE A 378 36.94 -12.02 -55.36
C PHE A 378 36.13 -13.05 -54.56
N LEU A 379 34.81 -13.08 -54.72
CA LEU A 379 33.89 -13.96 -53.98
C LEU A 379 33.32 -15.11 -54.86
N ASP A 380 33.51 -15.08 -56.18
CA ASP A 380 33.02 -16.10 -57.11
C ASP A 380 33.93 -17.35 -57.17
N GLY A 381 34.00 -18.08 -56.05
CA GLY A 381 34.36 -19.51 -56.02
C GLY A 381 35.85 -19.89 -56.17
N GLY A 382 36.78 -18.95 -55.98
CA GLY A 382 38.23 -19.20 -56.10
C GLY A 382 39.02 -19.32 -54.80
N TYR A 383 38.52 -18.73 -53.71
CA TYR A 383 39.08 -18.84 -52.36
C TYR A 383 38.04 -19.57 -51.49
N GLY A 384 38.49 -20.50 -50.64
CA GLY A 384 37.56 -21.37 -49.90
C GLY A 384 36.80 -20.60 -48.82
N ASN A 385 35.62 -21.12 -48.43
CA ASN A 385 34.77 -20.53 -47.39
C ASN A 385 35.58 -20.04 -46.17
N GLU A 386 35.41 -18.78 -45.85
CA GLU A 386 36.07 -18.08 -44.76
C GLU A 386 35.18 -18.11 -43.51
N ALA A 387 35.81 -18.31 -42.35
CA ALA A 387 35.08 -18.41 -41.10
C ALA A 387 34.43 -17.06 -40.73
N PRO A 388 33.27 -17.08 -40.05
CA PRO A 388 32.62 -15.86 -39.61
C PRO A 388 33.44 -15.15 -38.52
N THR A 389 33.18 -13.86 -38.34
CA THR A 389 33.74 -13.03 -37.26
C THR A 389 32.61 -12.57 -36.36
N ALA A 390 32.56 -13.11 -35.15
CA ALA A 390 31.65 -12.64 -34.11
C ALA A 390 32.29 -11.50 -33.30
N HIS A 391 31.54 -10.44 -33.01
CA HIS A 391 31.98 -9.28 -32.25
C HIS A 391 31.30 -9.22 -30.88
N ASP A 392 32.03 -8.74 -29.87
CA ASP A 392 31.47 -8.61 -28.51
C ASP A 392 30.32 -7.61 -28.46
N ASP A 393 29.31 -7.91 -27.64
CA ASP A 393 28.11 -7.10 -27.46
C ASP A 393 28.03 -6.49 -26.07
N SER A 394 27.36 -5.34 -25.95
CA SER A 394 27.05 -4.72 -24.67
C SER A 394 25.62 -4.21 -24.58
N TYR A 395 24.96 -4.55 -23.47
CA TYR A 395 23.58 -4.14 -23.19
C TYR A 395 23.39 -3.68 -21.74
N ALA A 396 22.25 -3.03 -21.47
CA ALA A 396 21.83 -2.63 -20.12
C ALA A 396 20.38 -3.06 -19.83
N ALA A 397 20.10 -3.43 -18.58
CA ALA A 397 18.77 -3.83 -18.11
C ALA A 397 18.53 -3.38 -16.66
N GLY A 398 17.27 -3.19 -16.27
CA GLY A 398 16.90 -3.16 -14.86
C GLY A 398 16.92 -4.58 -14.28
N GLU A 399 17.17 -4.73 -12.98
CA GLU A 399 17.23 -6.05 -12.33
C GLU A 399 15.91 -6.84 -12.38
N ASN A 400 14.79 -6.16 -12.61
CA ASN A 400 13.45 -6.72 -12.70
C ASN A 400 12.93 -6.83 -14.14
N ASP A 401 13.77 -6.50 -15.13
CA ASP A 401 13.41 -6.47 -16.54
C ASP A 401 14.00 -7.65 -17.30
N THR A 402 13.20 -8.26 -18.17
CA THR A 402 13.70 -9.20 -19.18
C THR A 402 14.15 -8.44 -20.42
N LEU A 403 15.29 -8.81 -20.98
CA LEU A 403 15.91 -8.12 -22.11
C LEU A 403 16.02 -9.04 -23.33
N GLU A 404 15.62 -8.57 -24.52
CA GLU A 404 15.84 -9.24 -25.80
C GLU A 404 17.13 -8.73 -26.45
N LEU A 405 17.95 -9.65 -26.97
CA LEU A 405 19.31 -9.37 -27.45
C LEU A 405 19.43 -9.78 -28.92
N ASP A 406 19.80 -8.82 -29.77
CA ASP A 406 20.10 -9.04 -31.18
C ASP A 406 21.62 -9.08 -31.38
N VAL A 407 22.21 -10.21 -31.00
CA VAL A 407 23.68 -10.40 -30.98
C VAL A 407 24.29 -10.59 -32.36
N LEU A 408 23.49 -10.67 -33.43
CA LEU A 408 24.01 -10.86 -34.79
C LEU A 408 24.19 -9.54 -35.55
N ALA A 409 23.72 -8.42 -35.00
CA ALA A 409 23.67 -7.14 -35.70
C ALA A 409 25.05 -6.57 -36.08
N ASN A 410 26.08 -6.90 -35.32
CA ASN A 410 27.49 -6.51 -35.52
C ASN A 410 28.38 -7.67 -35.99
N ASP A 411 27.82 -8.86 -36.22
CA ASP A 411 28.55 -10.03 -36.67
C ASP A 411 28.60 -10.08 -38.19
N LEU A 412 29.73 -10.52 -38.73
CA LEU A 412 29.97 -10.53 -40.18
C LEU A 412 30.56 -11.85 -40.63
N ASP A 413 30.15 -12.27 -41.82
CA ASP A 413 30.80 -13.32 -42.57
C ASP A 413 31.55 -12.70 -43.75
N PRO A 414 32.86 -12.96 -43.96
CA PRO A 414 33.61 -12.38 -45.08
C PRO A 414 33.10 -12.79 -46.48
N ASP A 415 32.40 -13.92 -46.59
CA ASP A 415 31.71 -14.36 -47.81
C ASP A 415 30.24 -13.87 -47.82
N GLY A 416 29.81 -13.19 -46.76
CA GLY A 416 28.47 -12.71 -46.44
C GLY A 416 27.43 -13.82 -46.32
N ASP A 417 27.85 -15.02 -45.95
CA ASP A 417 26.92 -16.10 -45.62
C ASP A 417 26.06 -15.74 -44.41
N ALA A 418 24.81 -16.23 -44.42
CA ALA A 418 23.90 -15.99 -43.30
C ALA A 418 24.41 -16.70 -42.03
N LEU A 419 24.49 -15.94 -40.93
CA LEU A 419 24.95 -16.45 -39.65
C LEU A 419 23.81 -17.09 -38.85
N THR A 420 24.13 -18.18 -38.17
CA THR A 420 23.20 -18.86 -37.26
C THR A 420 23.84 -19.07 -35.90
N ILE A 421 23.10 -18.79 -34.82
CA ILE A 421 23.57 -19.09 -33.45
C ILE A 421 23.45 -20.60 -33.22
N VAL A 422 24.58 -21.25 -32.96
CA VAL A 422 24.67 -22.71 -32.77
C VAL A 422 25.06 -23.12 -31.37
N GLY A 423 25.45 -22.17 -30.53
CA GLY A 423 25.79 -22.40 -29.14
C GLY A 423 25.64 -21.14 -28.31
N VAL A 424 25.13 -21.30 -27.09
CA VAL A 424 25.13 -20.25 -26.07
C VAL A 424 25.61 -20.88 -24.77
N ALA A 425 26.69 -20.35 -24.23
CA ALA A 425 27.21 -20.74 -22.94
C ALA A 425 26.74 -19.71 -21.91
N GLY A 426 25.60 -20.00 -21.30
CA GLY A 426 24.92 -19.05 -20.41
C GLY A 426 25.72 -18.64 -19.18
N PRO A 427 25.28 -17.55 -18.52
CA PRO A 427 25.95 -17.02 -17.35
C PRO A 427 25.84 -17.97 -16.15
N ALA A 428 26.51 -17.64 -15.05
CA ALA A 428 26.31 -18.35 -13.80
C ALA A 428 24.83 -18.26 -13.41
N ALA A 429 24.21 -19.39 -13.02
CA ALA A 429 22.76 -19.46 -12.74
C ALA A 429 22.27 -18.51 -11.62
N ALA A 430 23.19 -17.96 -10.81
CA ALA A 430 22.87 -16.94 -9.81
C ALA A 430 22.74 -15.54 -10.43
N GLN A 431 23.47 -15.24 -11.50
CA GLN A 431 23.52 -13.92 -12.14
C GLN A 431 22.40 -13.73 -13.17
N GLY A 432 22.06 -14.78 -13.91
CA GLY A 432 21.01 -14.69 -14.93
C GLY A 432 20.65 -16.01 -15.57
N SER A 433 19.65 -15.96 -16.45
CA SER A 433 19.23 -17.09 -17.28
C SER A 433 18.97 -16.62 -18.71
N LEU A 434 19.12 -17.55 -19.65
CA LEU A 434 18.92 -17.29 -21.08
C LEU A 434 17.87 -18.24 -21.65
N SER A 435 17.06 -17.72 -22.57
CA SER A 435 16.25 -18.53 -23.48
C SER A 435 16.45 -18.05 -24.91
N ILE A 436 16.39 -18.96 -25.87
CA ILE A 436 16.56 -18.63 -27.29
C ILE A 436 15.21 -18.82 -27.96
N ARG A 437 14.72 -17.77 -28.63
CA ARG A 437 13.47 -17.82 -29.38
C ARG A 437 13.69 -18.53 -30.74
N PRO A 438 12.64 -19.06 -31.38
CA PRO A 438 12.76 -19.77 -32.66
C PRO A 438 13.32 -18.95 -33.83
N ASP A 439 13.29 -17.62 -33.72
CA ASP A 439 13.84 -16.63 -34.65
C ASP A 439 15.32 -16.30 -34.38
N GLY A 440 15.94 -16.89 -33.35
CA GLY A 440 17.35 -16.70 -33.01
C GLY A 440 17.61 -15.62 -31.96
N VAL A 441 16.61 -14.84 -31.55
CA VAL A 441 16.78 -13.80 -30.52
C VAL A 441 17.03 -14.44 -29.16
N ILE A 442 18.07 -13.96 -28.45
CA ILE A 442 18.37 -14.39 -27.09
C ILE A 442 17.61 -13.51 -26.10
N VAL A 443 16.88 -14.12 -25.17
CA VAL A 443 16.19 -13.42 -24.08
C VAL A 443 16.94 -13.68 -22.78
N TYR A 444 17.41 -12.61 -22.16
CA TYR A 444 18.07 -12.60 -20.86
C TYR A 444 17.09 -12.24 -19.75
N SER A 445 17.19 -12.92 -18.61
CA SER A 445 16.47 -12.60 -17.39
C SER A 445 17.45 -12.58 -16.21
N PRO A 446 17.57 -11.45 -15.49
CA PRO A 446 18.42 -11.36 -14.30
C PRO A 446 18.10 -12.43 -13.26
N GLY A 447 19.13 -12.92 -12.59
CA GLY A 447 19.05 -13.93 -11.55
C GLY A 447 18.99 -13.33 -10.14
N TRP A 448 18.82 -14.19 -9.14
CA TRP A 448 18.66 -13.78 -7.74
C TRP A 448 19.85 -13.01 -7.16
N ALA A 449 21.05 -13.11 -7.74
CA ALA A 449 22.19 -12.32 -7.28
C ALA A 449 22.12 -10.85 -7.74
N MET A 450 21.37 -10.56 -8.80
CA MET A 450 21.15 -9.18 -9.24
C MET A 450 20.11 -8.50 -8.36
N GLN A 451 19.10 -9.24 -7.88
CA GLN A 451 18.04 -8.78 -6.96
C GLN A 451 18.54 -8.31 -5.58
N ALA A 452 19.85 -8.31 -5.35
CA ALA A 452 20.45 -7.82 -4.11
C ALA A 452 21.09 -6.43 -4.29
N LEU A 453 21.02 -5.88 -5.50
CA LEU A 453 21.57 -4.59 -5.86
C LEU A 453 20.63 -3.49 -5.36
N GLN A 454 21.15 -2.59 -4.54
CA GLN A 454 20.36 -1.46 -4.07
C GLN A 454 19.95 -0.53 -5.23
N GLU A 455 18.91 0.28 -5.03
CA GLU A 455 18.47 1.29 -6.00
C GLU A 455 19.64 2.13 -6.55
N GLY A 456 19.89 2.01 -7.84
CA GLY A 456 20.96 2.70 -8.57
C GLY A 456 22.35 2.06 -8.47
N GLU A 457 22.53 0.97 -7.72
CA GLU A 457 23.72 0.13 -7.79
C GLU A 457 23.75 -0.63 -9.13
N THR A 458 24.95 -0.98 -9.61
CA THR A 458 25.09 -1.73 -10.86
C THR A 458 25.88 -3.00 -10.67
N GLY A 459 25.34 -4.12 -11.15
CA GLY A 459 26.03 -5.39 -11.32
C GLY A 459 26.32 -5.68 -12.80
N THR A 460 27.22 -6.62 -13.06
CA THR A 460 27.51 -7.07 -14.43
C THR A 460 27.32 -8.58 -14.53
N ASP A 461 26.65 -9.03 -15.59
CA ASP A 461 26.61 -10.42 -16.02
C ASP A 461 27.25 -10.57 -17.41
N SER A 462 27.77 -11.76 -17.73
CA SER A 462 28.39 -12.03 -19.01
C SER A 462 28.18 -13.48 -19.44
N PHE A 463 28.01 -13.68 -20.74
CA PHE A 463 27.91 -15.00 -21.35
C PHE A 463 28.55 -14.99 -22.74
N THR A 464 28.79 -16.16 -23.32
CA THR A 464 29.32 -16.24 -24.70
C THR A 464 28.34 -16.94 -25.62
N TYR A 465 28.37 -16.57 -26.90
CA TYR A 465 27.59 -17.21 -27.96
C TYR A 465 28.51 -17.59 -29.12
N THR A 466 28.10 -18.62 -29.87
CA THR A 466 28.83 -19.15 -31.01
C THR A 466 27.95 -19.08 -32.24
N VAL A 467 28.43 -18.37 -33.26
CA VAL A 467 27.80 -18.29 -34.58
C VAL A 467 28.46 -19.26 -35.55
N ARG A 468 27.70 -19.65 -36.57
CA ARG A 468 28.14 -20.53 -37.66
C ARG A 468 27.61 -20.03 -38.99
N ASP A 469 28.47 -20.10 -40.01
CA ASP A 469 28.13 -19.85 -41.40
C ASP A 469 27.45 -21.07 -42.09
N ALA A 470 27.17 -20.97 -43.38
CA ALA A 470 26.52 -22.03 -44.13
C ALA A 470 27.43 -23.25 -44.41
N ALA A 471 28.75 -23.07 -44.44
CA ALA A 471 29.71 -24.15 -44.64
C ALA A 471 30.11 -24.89 -43.36
N GLY A 472 29.80 -24.33 -42.19
CA GLY A 472 29.96 -24.92 -40.88
C GLY A 472 31.12 -24.42 -40.03
N GLU A 473 31.86 -23.40 -40.47
CA GLU A 473 32.88 -22.72 -39.66
C GLU A 473 32.21 -21.90 -38.55
N GLN A 474 32.92 -21.64 -37.44
CA GLN A 474 32.33 -21.06 -36.23
C GLN A 474 33.19 -19.96 -35.63
N SER A 475 32.53 -18.98 -35.04
CA SER A 475 33.14 -17.86 -34.30
C SER A 475 32.43 -17.66 -32.96
N THR A 476 33.09 -17.08 -31.97
CA THR A 476 32.53 -16.90 -30.62
C THR A 476 32.83 -15.51 -30.10
N ALA A 477 31.82 -14.86 -29.55
CA ALA A 477 31.91 -13.55 -28.90
C ALA A 477 31.27 -13.56 -27.52
N THR A 478 31.50 -12.49 -26.77
CA THR A 478 31.03 -12.28 -25.41
C THR A 478 29.96 -11.20 -25.38
N VAL A 479 28.85 -11.48 -24.70
CA VAL A 479 27.85 -10.48 -24.35
C VAL A 479 28.10 -10.04 -22.92
N THR A 480 28.19 -8.73 -22.69
CA THR A 480 28.28 -8.11 -21.36
C THR A 480 27.01 -7.32 -21.07
N ILE A 481 26.33 -7.62 -19.96
CA ILE A 481 25.10 -6.95 -19.55
C ILE A 481 25.36 -6.20 -18.25
N THR A 482 25.09 -4.90 -18.24
CA THR A 482 25.07 -4.10 -17.01
C THR A 482 23.65 -4.06 -16.47
N VAL A 483 23.46 -4.55 -15.25
CA VAL A 483 22.17 -4.59 -14.57
C VAL A 483 22.12 -3.49 -13.51
N THR A 484 21.11 -2.64 -13.53
CA THR A 484 20.88 -1.60 -12.52
C THR A 484 19.83 -2.05 -11.50
N GLY A 485 20.18 -1.96 -10.22
CA GLY A 485 19.30 -2.25 -9.09
C GLY A 485 18.18 -1.23 -8.95
N ALA A 486 17.03 -1.69 -8.51
CA ALA A 486 15.86 -0.94 -8.10
C ALA A 486 15.73 -1.04 -6.57
N ASN A 487 14.67 -0.47 -6.01
CA ASN A 487 14.33 -0.71 -4.61
C ASN A 487 13.23 -1.77 -4.56
N ASP A 488 13.54 -2.94 -4.01
CA ASP A 488 12.57 -4.00 -3.82
C ASP A 488 11.72 -3.75 -2.58
N ALA A 489 10.49 -4.26 -2.56
CA ALA A 489 9.63 -4.16 -1.40
C ALA A 489 9.92 -5.31 -0.43
N PRO A 490 9.77 -5.10 0.90
CA PRO A 490 9.97 -6.17 1.87
C PRO A 490 9.10 -7.40 1.59
N VAL A 491 9.69 -8.59 1.75
CA VAL A 491 8.96 -9.85 1.70
C VAL A 491 8.58 -10.27 3.12
N THR A 492 7.30 -10.13 3.44
CA THR A 492 6.78 -10.37 4.80
C THR A 492 6.19 -11.76 4.98
N ASN A 493 6.34 -12.34 6.16
CA ASN A 493 5.76 -13.63 6.55
C ASN A 493 4.82 -13.47 7.76
N PRO A 494 3.75 -14.29 7.87
CA PRO A 494 2.82 -14.17 8.99
C PRO A 494 3.46 -14.51 10.35
N ASP A 495 3.11 -13.74 11.37
CA ASP A 495 3.54 -13.94 12.75
C ASP A 495 2.48 -14.62 13.60
N ILE A 496 2.94 -15.32 14.65
CA ILE A 496 2.06 -15.91 15.66
C ILE A 496 2.58 -15.52 17.04
N VAL A 497 1.72 -14.90 17.85
CA VAL A 497 2.01 -14.58 19.25
C VAL A 497 0.93 -15.14 20.16
N THR A 498 1.26 -15.36 21.43
CA THR A 498 0.32 -15.83 22.44
C THR A 498 0.34 -14.89 23.63
N VAL A 499 -0.84 -14.47 24.06
CA VAL A 499 -1.06 -13.51 25.15
C VAL A 499 -2.10 -14.07 26.10
N GLY A 500 -2.05 -13.68 27.37
CA GLY A 500 -3.20 -13.86 28.28
C GLY A 500 -4.27 -12.82 27.98
N GLU A 501 -5.53 -13.14 28.24
CA GLU A 501 -6.63 -12.17 28.09
C GLU A 501 -6.51 -10.97 29.04
N ASP A 502 -5.94 -11.20 30.22
CA ASP A 502 -5.79 -10.18 31.25
C ASP A 502 -4.58 -9.27 31.01
N GLY A 503 -4.91 -8.01 30.77
CA GLY A 503 -3.95 -6.92 30.70
C GLY A 503 -3.30 -6.74 29.33
N ALA A 504 -2.49 -5.69 29.24
CA ALA A 504 -1.78 -5.34 28.02
C ALA A 504 -0.49 -6.16 27.91
N GLN A 505 -0.30 -6.84 26.79
CA GLN A 505 0.89 -7.67 26.53
C GLN A 505 1.72 -7.04 25.40
N ALA A 506 3.00 -6.82 25.68
CA ALA A 506 3.93 -6.24 24.72
C ALA A 506 4.41 -7.31 23.73
N VAL A 507 4.38 -6.96 22.45
CA VAL A 507 4.94 -7.69 21.31
C VAL A 507 6.01 -6.78 20.70
N HIS A 508 7.26 -7.21 20.70
CA HIS A 508 8.36 -6.37 20.20
C HIS A 508 8.52 -6.48 18.69
N ALA A 509 8.77 -5.36 17.99
CA ALA A 509 8.96 -5.37 16.54
C ALA A 509 10.09 -6.29 16.08
N MET A 510 11.17 -6.44 16.86
CA MET A 510 12.24 -7.39 16.51
C MET A 510 11.77 -8.85 16.46
N GLN A 511 10.66 -9.20 17.12
CA GLN A 511 10.08 -10.54 17.02
C GLN A 511 9.26 -10.69 15.75
N LEU A 512 8.56 -9.63 15.33
CA LEU A 512 7.72 -9.59 14.14
C LEU A 512 8.56 -9.56 12.87
N LEU A 513 9.61 -8.73 12.85
CA LEU A 513 10.49 -8.60 11.69
C LEU A 513 11.50 -9.77 11.56
N ALA A 514 11.46 -10.78 12.43
CA ALA A 514 12.48 -11.82 12.49
C ALA A 514 12.39 -12.82 11.32
N ASN A 515 11.20 -12.99 10.75
CA ASN A 515 10.90 -13.86 9.61
C ASN A 515 10.69 -13.08 8.31
N ASP A 516 10.80 -11.76 8.35
CA ASP A 516 10.72 -10.88 7.19
C ASP A 516 12.11 -10.63 6.62
N PHE A 517 12.21 -10.40 5.32
CA PHE A 517 13.47 -10.04 4.68
C PHE A 517 13.25 -9.08 3.52
N ASP A 518 14.31 -8.35 3.18
CA ASP A 518 14.40 -7.57 1.95
C ASP A 518 15.42 -8.21 1.01
N ALA A 519 15.18 -8.14 -0.30
CA ALA A 519 16.12 -8.64 -1.29
C ALA A 519 17.36 -7.75 -1.38
N ASP A 520 17.18 -6.43 -1.19
CA ASP A 520 18.23 -5.43 -1.17
C ASP A 520 19.27 -5.68 -0.08
N ALA A 521 20.53 -5.79 -0.48
CA ALA A 521 21.59 -6.16 0.44
C ALA A 521 21.80 -5.10 1.53
N GLY A 522 21.59 -5.49 2.79
CA GLY A 522 21.87 -4.65 3.95
C GLY A 522 20.73 -3.70 4.33
N ASP A 523 19.57 -3.81 3.68
CA ASP A 523 18.39 -3.06 4.07
C ASP A 523 17.85 -3.51 5.43
N ASN A 524 17.36 -2.53 6.20
CA ASN A 524 16.88 -2.76 7.55
C ASN A 524 15.40 -2.44 7.63
N LEU A 525 14.61 -3.43 8.04
CA LEU A 525 13.16 -3.33 8.09
C LEU A 525 12.69 -2.58 9.33
N THR A 526 11.62 -1.81 9.18
CA THR A 526 10.94 -1.09 10.27
C THR A 526 9.44 -1.20 10.14
N ILE A 527 8.72 -1.20 11.26
CA ILE A 527 7.26 -1.12 11.24
C ILE A 527 6.88 0.36 11.19
N VAL A 528 5.99 0.73 10.27
CA VAL A 528 5.56 2.13 10.06
C VAL A 528 4.06 2.33 10.30
N GLY A 529 3.28 1.25 10.36
CA GLY A 529 1.85 1.32 10.60
C GLY A 529 1.30 0.00 11.11
N VAL A 530 0.21 0.07 11.87
CA VAL A 530 -0.51 -1.11 12.40
C VAL A 530 -2.01 -0.86 12.23
N ALA A 531 -2.71 -1.80 11.62
CA ALA A 531 -4.15 -1.75 11.48
C ALA A 531 -4.84 -2.14 12.79
N ALA A 532 -6.01 -1.55 13.05
CA ALA A 532 -6.79 -1.91 14.22
C ALA A 532 -7.31 -3.36 14.10
N PRO A 533 -7.26 -4.17 15.18
CA PRO A 533 -7.90 -5.48 15.22
C PRO A 533 -9.43 -5.37 15.23
N HIS A 534 -10.13 -6.50 15.00
CA HIS A 534 -11.59 -6.55 15.12
C HIS A 534 -12.05 -6.63 16.58
N ARG A 535 -11.22 -7.22 17.45
CA ARG A 535 -11.43 -7.34 18.89
C ARG A 535 -10.18 -6.94 19.66
N GLY A 536 -10.37 -6.33 20.81
CA GLY A 536 -9.32 -5.73 21.61
C GLY A 536 -8.78 -4.45 20.97
N SER A 537 -7.59 -4.04 21.41
CA SER A 537 -6.94 -2.83 20.91
C SER A 537 -5.44 -3.04 20.75
N VAL A 538 -4.85 -2.28 19.83
CA VAL A 538 -3.41 -2.26 19.61
C VAL A 538 -2.88 -0.84 19.74
N ALA A 539 -1.79 -0.69 20.47
CA ALA A 539 -1.03 0.55 20.55
C ALA A 539 0.36 0.32 19.93
N PHE A 540 0.73 1.16 18.98
CA PHE A 540 2.04 1.12 18.34
C PHE A 540 2.80 2.42 18.59
N ASP A 541 4.01 2.31 19.14
CA ASP A 541 4.95 3.42 19.27
C ASP A 541 6.07 3.26 18.24
N ALA A 542 6.01 4.07 17.19
CA ALA A 542 6.99 4.06 16.11
C ALA A 542 8.41 4.42 16.57
N ALA A 543 8.57 5.22 17.63
CA ALA A 543 9.88 5.64 18.11
C ALA A 543 10.62 4.52 18.85
N SER A 544 9.90 3.71 19.63
CA SER A 544 10.46 2.56 20.33
C SER A 544 10.29 1.23 19.58
N GLN A 545 9.57 1.23 18.45
CA GLN A 545 9.18 0.02 17.69
C GLN A 545 8.50 -1.02 18.60
N SER A 546 7.65 -0.53 19.51
CA SER A 546 6.92 -1.35 20.49
C SER A 546 5.46 -1.45 20.08
N LEU A 547 4.94 -2.67 19.98
CA LEU A 547 3.54 -2.97 19.74
C LEU A 547 2.95 -3.57 21.01
N VAL A 548 1.80 -3.10 21.45
CA VAL A 548 1.13 -3.62 22.65
C VAL A 548 -0.30 -3.98 22.27
N PHE A 549 -0.61 -5.27 22.33
CA PHE A 549 -1.97 -5.77 22.15
C PHE A 549 -2.65 -5.89 23.51
N THR A 550 -3.87 -5.37 23.62
CA THR A 550 -4.70 -5.42 24.82
C THR A 550 -6.02 -6.10 24.47
N PRO A 551 -6.25 -7.36 24.89
CA PRO A 551 -7.49 -8.08 24.63
C PRO A 551 -8.71 -7.36 25.22
N GLY A 552 -8.68 -7.03 26.51
CA GLY A 552 -9.74 -6.28 27.19
C GLY A 552 -11.08 -7.01 27.25
N ALA A 553 -12.17 -6.25 27.43
CA ALA A 553 -13.53 -6.78 27.63
C ALA A 553 -14.04 -7.69 26.50
N ASP A 554 -13.44 -7.61 25.31
CA ASP A 554 -13.80 -8.45 24.16
C ASP A 554 -13.41 -9.92 24.36
N PHE A 555 -12.55 -10.25 25.34
CA PHE A 555 -12.05 -11.60 25.57
C PHE A 555 -12.39 -12.20 26.94
N GLN A 556 -12.83 -11.42 27.95
CA GLN A 556 -13.18 -11.90 29.32
C GLN A 556 -14.25 -13.00 29.42
N TYR A 557 -14.75 -13.50 28.30
CA TYR A 557 -15.67 -14.63 28.28
C TYR A 557 -14.93 -15.98 28.22
N LEU A 558 -13.59 -15.99 28.02
CA LEU A 558 -12.80 -17.19 27.84
C LEU A 558 -12.40 -17.80 29.18
N ARG A 559 -12.79 -19.05 29.38
CA ARG A 559 -12.42 -19.79 30.59
C ARG A 559 -10.92 -20.06 30.65
N ALA A 560 -10.44 -20.39 31.84
CA ALA A 560 -9.06 -20.78 32.08
C ALA A 560 -8.59 -21.90 31.12
N GLY A 561 -7.63 -21.55 30.26
CA GLY A 561 -7.04 -22.44 29.26
C GLY A 561 -7.85 -22.61 27.96
N GLU A 562 -9.01 -21.98 27.83
CA GLU A 562 -9.65 -21.75 26.53
C GLU A 562 -8.83 -20.75 25.72
N SER A 563 -9.01 -20.76 24.40
CA SER A 563 -8.28 -19.84 23.52
C SER A 563 -9.13 -19.35 22.37
N ALA A 564 -9.00 -18.08 22.04
CA ALA A 564 -9.53 -17.48 20.82
C ALA A 564 -8.41 -16.83 20.01
N THR A 565 -8.65 -16.66 18.71
CA THR A 565 -7.69 -16.03 17.81
C THR A 565 -8.20 -14.69 17.31
N GLU A 566 -7.27 -13.74 17.21
CA GLU A 566 -7.47 -12.44 16.58
C GLU A 566 -6.39 -12.21 15.52
N MET A 567 -6.73 -11.52 14.43
CA MET A 567 -5.80 -11.26 13.34
C MET A 567 -5.90 -9.81 12.88
N PHE A 568 -4.74 -9.19 12.69
CA PHE A 568 -4.62 -7.85 12.11
C PHE A 568 -3.30 -7.74 11.33
N SER A 569 -3.19 -6.68 10.52
CA SER A 569 -2.02 -6.44 9.68
C SER A 569 -1.15 -5.30 10.21
N TYR A 570 0.13 -5.33 9.89
CA TYR A 570 1.06 -4.22 10.08
C TYR A 570 1.86 -3.97 8.80
N THR A 571 2.37 -2.75 8.65
CA THR A 571 3.11 -2.32 7.47
C THR A 571 4.59 -2.26 7.80
N VAL A 572 5.37 -3.03 7.05
CA VAL A 572 6.83 -3.05 7.09
C VAL A 572 7.35 -2.14 5.98
N ARG A 573 8.38 -1.36 6.28
CA ARG A 573 9.07 -0.49 5.35
C ARG A 573 10.56 -0.75 5.40
N ASP A 574 11.18 -0.79 4.22
CA ASP A 574 12.64 -0.82 4.05
C ASP A 574 13.29 0.54 4.37
N SER A 575 14.58 0.69 4.05
CA SER A 575 15.33 1.93 4.32
C SER A 575 15.10 3.05 3.30
N LYS A 576 14.49 2.74 2.14
CA LYS A 576 14.31 3.64 0.99
C LYS A 576 12.87 4.07 0.74
N GLY A 577 11.92 3.42 1.41
CA GLY A 577 10.52 3.79 1.43
C GLY A 577 9.54 2.78 0.84
N ALA A 578 9.96 1.63 0.29
CA ALA A 578 8.97 0.65 -0.16
C ALA A 578 8.35 -0.09 1.03
N GLU A 579 7.09 -0.47 0.87
CA GLU A 579 6.24 -0.96 1.94
C GLU A 579 5.57 -2.27 1.56
N ALA A 580 5.45 -3.17 2.54
CA ALA A 580 4.69 -4.40 2.44
C ALA A 580 3.82 -4.63 3.67
N ALA A 581 2.70 -5.34 3.49
CA ALA A 581 1.77 -5.65 4.57
C ALA A 581 2.02 -7.07 5.11
N ALA A 582 2.35 -7.17 6.39
CA ALA A 582 2.46 -8.41 7.14
C ALA A 582 1.19 -8.67 7.95
N THR A 583 0.97 -9.92 8.36
CA THR A 583 -0.17 -10.32 9.21
C THR A 583 0.32 -10.93 10.49
N ILE A 584 -0.28 -10.54 11.61
CA ILE A 584 -0.05 -11.16 12.92
C ILE A 584 -1.32 -11.90 13.38
N VAL A 585 -1.13 -13.12 13.85
CA VAL A 585 -2.14 -13.95 14.52
C VAL A 585 -1.86 -13.92 16.03
N VAL A 586 -2.82 -13.41 16.79
CA VAL A 586 -2.75 -13.39 18.26
C VAL A 586 -3.63 -14.50 18.80
N ASN A 587 -3.02 -15.46 19.50
CA ASN A 587 -3.73 -16.45 20.30
C ASN A 587 -3.93 -15.88 21.70
N VAL A 588 -5.17 -15.56 22.07
CA VAL A 588 -5.52 -15.10 23.41
C VAL A 588 -5.91 -16.32 24.24
N ILE A 589 -5.24 -16.54 25.37
CA ILE A 589 -5.53 -17.61 26.32
C ILE A 589 -6.33 -17.04 27.48
N GLY A 590 -7.48 -17.67 27.76
CA GLY A 590 -8.34 -17.34 28.88
C GLY A 590 -7.70 -17.67 30.23
N ALA A 591 -7.95 -16.81 31.19
CA ALA A 591 -7.70 -16.98 32.61
C ALA A 591 -9.03 -17.31 33.31
N ASP A 592 -9.02 -17.37 34.64
CA ASP A 592 -10.24 -17.54 35.43
C ASP A 592 -10.58 -16.18 36.01
N ASP A 593 -11.75 -15.65 35.67
CA ASP A 593 -12.28 -14.41 36.25
C ASP A 593 -13.01 -14.74 37.55
N ALA A 594 -12.81 -13.91 38.59
CA ALA A 594 -13.52 -14.13 39.83
C ALA A 594 -15.00 -13.73 39.69
N PRO A 595 -15.94 -14.47 40.29
CA PRO A 595 -17.35 -14.17 40.18
C PRO A 595 -17.69 -12.84 40.86
N GLU A 596 -18.78 -12.21 40.42
CA GLU A 596 -19.33 -11.00 41.01
C GLU A 596 -20.61 -11.33 41.78
N ALA A 597 -20.51 -11.38 43.11
CA ALA A 597 -21.66 -11.50 43.99
C ALA A 597 -22.33 -10.13 44.19
N VAL A 598 -23.65 -10.06 44.03
CA VAL A 598 -24.44 -8.83 44.07
C VAL A 598 -25.44 -8.89 45.22
N ALA A 599 -25.44 -7.86 46.06
CA ALA A 599 -26.29 -7.82 47.26
C ALA A 599 -27.78 -8.10 46.99
N ASP A 600 -28.39 -8.85 47.90
CA ASP A 600 -29.79 -9.27 47.84
C ASP A 600 -30.64 -8.58 48.90
N ALA A 601 -31.93 -8.43 48.59
CA ALA A 601 -32.93 -7.96 49.54
C ALA A 601 -34.18 -8.84 49.48
N LEU A 602 -34.73 -9.18 50.65
CA LEU A 602 -36.02 -9.86 50.75
C LEU A 602 -36.85 -9.28 51.90
N ALA A 603 -38.16 -9.45 51.82
CA ALA A 603 -39.10 -9.09 52.88
C ALA A 603 -39.88 -10.31 53.32
N ILE A 604 -40.04 -10.47 54.64
CA ILE A 604 -40.77 -11.57 55.26
C ILE A 604 -41.55 -11.04 56.46
N GLU A 605 -42.63 -11.72 56.80
CA GLU A 605 -43.34 -11.49 58.07
C GLU A 605 -42.52 -12.07 59.23
N GLU A 606 -42.72 -11.56 60.44
CA GLU A 606 -42.25 -12.29 61.63
C GLU A 606 -42.90 -13.69 61.69
N ASP A 607 -42.28 -14.61 62.41
CA ASP A 607 -42.65 -16.05 62.48
C ASP A 607 -42.62 -16.84 61.17
N ALA A 608 -42.39 -16.20 60.03
CA ALA A 608 -42.32 -16.89 58.77
C ALA A 608 -40.92 -17.47 58.50
N VAL A 609 -40.93 -18.64 57.88
CA VAL A 609 -39.75 -19.28 57.29
C VAL A 609 -39.77 -19.01 55.80
N SER A 610 -38.70 -18.41 55.29
CA SER A 610 -38.58 -18.15 53.85
C SER A 610 -38.62 -19.43 53.00
N GLN A 611 -39.01 -19.27 51.74
CA GLN A 611 -38.77 -20.30 50.73
C GLN A 611 -37.27 -20.49 50.52
N ASN A 612 -36.88 -21.55 49.80
CA ASN A 612 -35.47 -21.75 49.48
C ASN A 612 -34.93 -20.58 48.64
N LEU A 613 -33.98 -19.83 49.20
CA LEU A 613 -33.40 -18.61 48.63
C LEU A 613 -32.24 -18.90 47.67
N TRP A 614 -31.81 -20.15 47.54
CA TRP A 614 -30.61 -20.52 46.78
C TRP A 614 -30.56 -19.92 45.36
N ASN A 615 -31.63 -20.12 44.57
CA ASN A 615 -31.71 -19.57 43.21
C ASN A 615 -32.17 -18.12 43.18
N VAL A 616 -32.69 -17.59 44.29
CA VAL A 616 -33.09 -16.19 44.39
C VAL A 616 -31.84 -15.32 44.45
N PHE A 617 -30.87 -15.70 45.30
CA PHE A 617 -29.61 -14.96 45.45
C PHE A 617 -28.70 -15.12 44.24
N LEU A 618 -28.60 -16.32 43.66
CA LEU A 618 -27.81 -16.51 42.44
C LEU A 618 -28.40 -15.85 41.18
N ALA A 619 -29.55 -15.18 41.25
CA ALA A 619 -30.24 -14.66 40.07
C ALA A 619 -29.60 -13.38 39.51
N ASN A 620 -28.96 -12.57 40.35
CA ASN A 620 -28.28 -11.32 40.00
C ASN A 620 -26.74 -11.43 40.05
N ASP A 621 -26.22 -12.49 40.65
CA ASP A 621 -24.80 -12.85 40.62
C ASP A 621 -24.37 -13.28 39.21
N ARG A 622 -23.13 -12.97 38.82
CA ARG A 622 -22.61 -13.30 37.50
C ARG A 622 -21.13 -13.66 37.51
N ASP A 623 -20.72 -14.34 36.47
CA ASP A 623 -19.32 -14.56 36.12
C ASP A 623 -19.06 -14.02 34.71
N ALA A 624 -17.85 -13.50 34.46
CA ALA A 624 -17.46 -13.08 33.12
C ALA A 624 -17.25 -14.31 32.22
N ASP A 625 -16.77 -15.41 32.80
CA ASP A 625 -16.49 -16.67 32.11
C ASP A 625 -17.76 -17.31 31.54
N ALA A 626 -17.77 -17.51 30.21
CA ALA A 626 -18.96 -17.91 29.51
C ALA A 626 -19.46 -19.28 29.95
N GLY A 627 -20.65 -19.32 30.57
CA GLY A 627 -21.32 -20.56 30.95
C GLY A 627 -20.78 -21.20 32.22
N ASP A 628 -20.04 -20.44 33.03
CA ASP A 628 -19.68 -20.84 34.37
C ASP A 628 -20.91 -20.88 35.28
N THR A 629 -20.94 -21.87 36.17
CA THR A 629 -22.04 -22.07 37.09
C THR A 629 -21.63 -21.66 38.49
N LEU A 630 -22.40 -20.75 39.08
CA LEU A 630 -22.18 -20.26 40.43
C LEU A 630 -22.85 -21.16 41.47
N THR A 631 -22.20 -21.31 42.62
CA THR A 631 -22.75 -22.03 43.77
C THR A 631 -22.47 -21.26 45.06
N ILE A 632 -23.46 -21.17 45.95
CA ILE A 632 -23.23 -20.65 47.31
C ILE A 632 -22.42 -21.71 48.08
N VAL A 633 -21.37 -21.29 48.77
CA VAL A 633 -20.43 -22.19 49.46
C VAL A 633 -20.29 -21.88 50.94
N GLY A 634 -20.69 -20.69 51.36
CA GLY A 634 -20.65 -20.27 52.75
C GLY A 634 -21.68 -19.18 53.03
N VAL A 635 -22.10 -19.14 54.29
CA VAL A 635 -22.93 -18.07 54.84
C VAL A 635 -22.33 -17.68 56.18
N ASP A 636 -22.11 -16.38 56.39
CA ASP A 636 -21.71 -15.82 57.68
C ASP A 636 -22.90 -15.09 58.30
N THR A 637 -23.37 -15.62 59.41
CA THR A 637 -24.54 -15.15 60.18
C THR A 637 -24.12 -14.35 61.42
N ALA A 638 -22.86 -13.91 61.49
CA ALA A 638 -22.40 -13.09 62.60
C ALA A 638 -23.22 -11.78 62.68
N GLY A 639 -23.90 -11.57 63.80
CA GLY A 639 -24.75 -10.40 64.02
C GLY A 639 -26.17 -10.51 63.48
N THR A 640 -26.55 -11.64 62.87
CA THR A 640 -27.92 -11.92 62.45
C THR A 640 -28.80 -12.19 63.68
N ARG A 641 -29.96 -11.53 63.77
CA ARG A 641 -30.93 -11.69 64.87
C ARG A 641 -31.83 -12.91 64.69
N GLY A 642 -32.24 -13.17 63.44
CA GLY A 642 -32.93 -14.40 63.05
C GLY A 642 -31.98 -15.58 62.90
N SER A 643 -32.46 -16.64 62.27
CA SER A 643 -31.68 -17.86 62.01
C SER A 643 -31.56 -18.12 60.51
N VAL A 644 -30.39 -18.59 60.06
CA VAL A 644 -30.17 -18.99 58.66
C VAL A 644 -29.83 -20.49 58.61
N ALA A 645 -30.68 -21.26 57.95
CA ALA A 645 -30.44 -22.66 57.63
C ALA A 645 -29.75 -22.76 56.27
N PHE A 646 -28.51 -23.25 56.25
CA PHE A 646 -27.69 -23.42 55.04
C PHE A 646 -27.18 -24.86 54.91
N ASP A 647 -27.41 -25.46 53.74
CA ASP A 647 -26.83 -26.74 53.33
C ASP A 647 -26.38 -26.67 51.86
N ALA A 648 -25.06 -26.59 51.68
CA ALA A 648 -24.44 -26.51 50.36
C ALA A 648 -24.63 -27.79 49.51
N VAL A 649 -24.82 -28.95 50.13
CA VAL A 649 -24.95 -30.24 49.44
C VAL A 649 -26.34 -30.38 48.83
N THR A 650 -27.38 -30.02 49.59
CA THR A 650 -28.78 -30.08 49.14
C THR A 650 -29.27 -28.79 48.48
N ARG A 651 -28.39 -27.79 48.36
CA ARG A 651 -28.68 -26.44 47.82
C ARG A 651 -29.87 -25.79 48.52
N GLN A 652 -29.87 -25.84 49.85
CA GLN A 652 -30.87 -25.20 50.71
C GLN A 652 -30.26 -23.98 51.39
N LEU A 653 -30.95 -22.85 51.27
CA LEU A 653 -30.70 -21.62 51.99
C LEU A 653 -32.06 -21.05 52.42
N ARG A 654 -32.30 -20.93 53.73
CA ARG A 654 -33.53 -20.35 54.28
C ARG A 654 -33.20 -19.45 55.45
N TYR A 655 -33.87 -18.32 55.50
CA TYR A 655 -33.94 -17.42 56.64
C TYR A 655 -35.24 -17.67 57.44
N GLU A 656 -35.13 -17.68 58.77
CA GLU A 656 -36.22 -17.77 59.75
C GLU A 656 -36.19 -16.55 60.67
N ALA A 657 -37.31 -15.85 60.81
CA ALA A 657 -37.41 -14.59 61.55
C ALA A 657 -37.57 -14.74 63.08
N SER A 658 -37.10 -15.86 63.66
CA SER A 658 -37.35 -16.27 65.06
C SER A 658 -36.73 -15.40 66.17
N GLY A 659 -36.22 -14.21 65.83
CA GLY A 659 -35.64 -13.23 66.75
C GLY A 659 -36.35 -11.88 66.69
N PHE A 660 -37.57 -11.89 66.13
CA PHE A 660 -38.37 -10.70 65.82
C PHE A 660 -39.79 -10.77 66.37
N ASP A 661 -40.15 -11.78 67.17
CA ASP A 661 -41.47 -12.04 67.79
C ASP A 661 -41.98 -10.91 68.73
N ALA A 662 -41.32 -9.76 68.79
CA ALA A 662 -41.70 -8.61 69.59
C ALA A 662 -42.02 -7.38 68.72
N LEU A 663 -42.10 -7.54 67.39
CA LEU A 663 -42.48 -6.44 66.51
C LEU A 663 -43.99 -6.26 66.54
N ALA A 664 -44.45 -5.04 66.78
CA ALA A 664 -45.88 -4.76 66.69
C ALA A 664 -46.41 -4.99 65.26
N PRO A 665 -47.71 -5.28 65.07
CA PRO A 665 -48.30 -5.44 63.74
C PRO A 665 -48.00 -4.24 62.82
N GLY A 666 -47.26 -4.49 61.73
CA GLY A 666 -46.85 -3.46 60.76
C GLY A 666 -45.55 -2.70 61.10
N GLU A 667 -44.95 -2.93 62.26
CA GLU A 667 -43.59 -2.51 62.57
C GLU A 667 -42.59 -3.28 61.71
N THR A 668 -41.47 -2.65 61.31
CA THR A 668 -40.44 -3.32 60.51
C THR A 668 -39.07 -3.21 61.15
N ALA A 669 -38.30 -4.29 61.11
CA ALA A 669 -36.88 -4.29 61.43
C ALA A 669 -36.06 -4.95 60.33
N THR A 670 -34.78 -4.62 60.26
CA THR A 670 -33.86 -5.22 59.28
C THR A 670 -32.89 -6.18 59.94
N ASP A 671 -32.60 -7.26 59.26
CA ASP A 671 -31.55 -8.22 59.59
C ASP A 671 -30.60 -8.40 58.40
N THR A 672 -29.36 -8.78 58.66
CA THR A 672 -28.37 -8.96 57.60
C THR A 672 -27.48 -10.16 57.85
N PHE A 673 -27.06 -10.80 56.76
CA PHE A 673 -26.00 -11.82 56.74
C PHE A 673 -25.23 -11.71 55.43
N THR A 674 -24.07 -12.36 55.33
CA THR A 674 -23.32 -12.43 54.06
C THR A 674 -23.29 -13.84 53.52
N TYR A 675 -23.28 -13.98 52.21
CA TYR A 675 -23.11 -15.26 51.53
C TYR A 675 -21.92 -15.18 50.58
N THR A 676 -21.22 -16.30 50.44
CA THR A 676 -20.06 -16.45 49.54
C THR A 676 -20.43 -17.40 48.42
N ILE A 677 -20.26 -16.96 47.19
CA ILE A 677 -20.38 -17.78 45.98
C ILE A 677 -19.01 -18.24 45.51
N ARG A 678 -19.02 -19.30 44.71
CA ARG A 678 -17.87 -19.86 44.02
C ARG A 678 -18.25 -20.24 42.60
N ASP A 679 -17.38 -19.97 41.65
CA ASP A 679 -17.45 -20.51 40.29
C ASP A 679 -17.00 -21.99 40.23
N VAL A 680 -16.74 -22.50 39.02
CA VAL A 680 -16.33 -23.90 38.80
C VAL A 680 -14.84 -24.15 39.03
N SER A 681 -14.01 -23.12 38.90
CA SER A 681 -12.55 -23.12 39.06
C SER A 681 -12.12 -22.94 40.50
N GLY A 682 -12.98 -22.32 41.32
CA GLY A 682 -12.86 -22.20 42.75
C GLY A 682 -12.68 -20.77 43.28
N ALA A 683 -12.73 -19.73 42.45
CA ALA A 683 -12.63 -18.35 42.93
C ALA A 683 -13.88 -17.95 43.72
N LEU A 684 -13.72 -16.99 44.63
CA LEU A 684 -14.74 -16.69 45.64
C LEU A 684 -15.14 -15.22 45.58
N SER A 685 -16.44 -14.97 45.81
CA SER A 685 -17.00 -13.62 45.92
C SER A 685 -18.07 -13.59 46.99
N THR A 686 -18.20 -12.47 47.71
CA THR A 686 -19.10 -12.36 48.86
C THR A 686 -20.01 -11.14 48.72
N ALA A 687 -21.29 -11.32 49.01
CA ALA A 687 -22.28 -10.25 49.04
C ALA A 687 -23.12 -10.29 50.32
N THR A 688 -23.82 -9.18 50.58
CA THR A 688 -24.71 -9.03 51.74
C THR A 688 -26.15 -9.30 51.33
N ALA A 689 -26.85 -10.13 52.11
CA ALA A 689 -28.29 -10.28 52.06
C ALA A 689 -28.93 -9.45 53.17
N THR A 690 -29.90 -8.61 52.80
CA THR A 690 -30.69 -7.80 53.74
C THR A 690 -32.12 -8.33 53.81
N VAL A 691 -32.59 -8.65 55.01
CA VAL A 691 -33.95 -9.11 55.26
C VAL A 691 -34.72 -8.02 55.98
N THR A 692 -35.85 -7.60 55.42
CA THR A 692 -36.81 -6.74 56.14
C THR A 692 -37.89 -7.63 56.73
N VAL A 693 -37.98 -7.64 58.07
CA VAL A 693 -38.99 -8.40 58.83
C VAL A 693 -40.12 -7.44 59.21
N THR A 694 -41.36 -7.83 58.99
CA THR A 694 -42.56 -7.05 59.36
C THR A 694 -43.36 -7.77 60.43
N GLY A 695 -43.66 -7.09 61.53
CA GLY A 695 -44.49 -7.62 62.61
C GLY A 695 -45.92 -7.93 62.13
N THR A 696 -46.48 -8.99 62.68
CA THR A 696 -47.84 -9.51 62.48
C THR A 696 -48.56 -9.57 63.83
N ALA A 697 -49.70 -10.27 63.92
CA ALA A 697 -50.42 -10.41 65.19
C ALA A 697 -50.30 -11.85 65.67
N ASP A 698 -49.71 -12.04 66.86
CA ASP A 698 -49.24 -13.34 67.37
C ASP A 698 -50.34 -14.35 67.75
N GLY A 699 -51.61 -13.93 67.70
CA GLY A 699 -52.76 -14.80 67.93
C GLY A 699 -52.86 -15.38 69.36
N ASP A 700 -52.02 -14.92 70.29
CA ASP A 700 -51.96 -15.35 71.69
C ASP A 700 -52.96 -14.58 72.61
N GLY A 701 -53.62 -13.57 72.04
CA GLY A 701 -54.70 -12.82 72.66
C GLY A 701 -54.24 -11.68 73.56
N TRP A 702 -52.95 -11.32 73.56
CA TRP A 702 -52.43 -10.14 74.23
C TRP A 702 -52.36 -8.94 73.28
N THR A 703 -52.60 -7.76 73.83
CA THR A 703 -52.22 -6.48 73.22
C THR A 703 -50.92 -6.04 73.86
N TYR A 704 -49.86 -5.92 73.07
CA TYR A 704 -48.53 -5.52 73.53
C TYR A 704 -48.27 -4.03 73.27
N GLY A 705 -47.70 -3.36 74.27
CA GLY A 705 -46.93 -2.14 74.09
C GLY A 705 -45.55 -2.42 73.50
N THR A 706 -44.73 -1.40 73.49
CA THR A 706 -43.34 -1.41 73.06
C THR A 706 -42.42 -1.30 74.29
N GLU A 707 -41.11 -1.15 74.10
CA GLU A 707 -40.17 -0.83 75.19
C GLU A 707 -40.12 0.68 75.52
N GLY A 708 -41.11 1.45 75.06
CA GLY A 708 -41.23 2.90 75.28
C GLY A 708 -42.56 3.27 75.92
N ASP A 709 -42.75 4.56 76.21
CA ASP A 709 -43.97 5.06 76.85
C ASP A 709 -45.21 4.89 75.95
N ASP A 710 -46.09 3.94 76.30
CA ASP A 710 -47.26 3.59 75.51
C ASP A 710 -48.60 3.99 76.15
N ARG A 711 -49.62 4.13 75.30
CA ARG A 711 -51.00 4.29 75.73
C ARG A 711 -51.84 3.16 75.15
N LEU A 712 -52.27 2.24 76.02
CA LEU A 712 -52.94 1.00 75.67
C LEU A 712 -54.38 1.00 76.20
N GLU A 713 -55.33 0.67 75.34
CA GLU A 713 -56.76 0.77 75.67
C GLU A 713 -57.51 -0.49 75.24
N GLY A 714 -58.10 -1.16 76.23
CA GLY A 714 -59.02 -2.29 76.09
C GLY A 714 -60.39 -1.85 75.57
N ALA A 715 -61.16 -2.83 75.14
CA ALA A 715 -62.54 -2.67 74.68
C ALA A 715 -63.52 -2.83 75.86
N GLY A 716 -64.77 -3.20 75.58
CA GLY A 716 -65.79 -3.49 76.59
C GLY A 716 -65.93 -4.98 76.91
N GLY A 717 -64.91 -5.79 76.61
CA GLY A 717 -64.87 -7.22 76.86
C GLY A 717 -63.66 -7.59 77.71
N ALA A 718 -63.43 -8.88 77.97
CA ALA A 718 -62.23 -9.32 78.70
C ALA A 718 -60.98 -9.13 77.83
N ASP A 719 -60.13 -8.19 78.20
CA ASP A 719 -58.93 -7.81 77.49
C ASP A 719 -57.66 -8.23 78.23
N ARG A 720 -56.60 -8.52 77.48
CA ARG A 720 -55.27 -8.84 78.03
C ARG A 720 -54.27 -7.88 77.44
N ILE A 721 -53.65 -7.06 78.28
CA ILE A 721 -52.80 -5.95 77.85
C ILE A 721 -51.48 -6.01 78.61
N ARG A 722 -50.35 -5.93 77.90
CA ARG A 722 -49.01 -5.89 78.49
C ARG A 722 -48.23 -4.67 77.98
N GLY A 723 -47.73 -3.84 78.90
CA GLY A 723 -46.97 -2.62 78.59
C GLY A 723 -45.56 -2.91 78.10
N LEU A 724 -44.88 -3.85 78.77
CA LEU A 724 -43.47 -4.23 78.59
C LEU A 724 -42.53 -3.29 79.33
N GLY A 725 -41.97 -2.27 78.67
CA GLY A 725 -41.01 -1.36 79.26
C GLY A 725 -41.37 0.07 78.90
N GLY A 726 -41.15 1.03 79.78
CA GLY A 726 -41.55 2.41 79.54
C GLY A 726 -42.48 2.92 80.62
N LYS A 727 -42.99 4.14 80.48
CA LYS A 727 -44.06 4.65 81.33
C LYS A 727 -45.38 4.50 80.59
N ASP A 728 -46.14 3.49 80.97
CA ASP A 728 -47.34 3.10 80.24
C ASP A 728 -48.63 3.61 80.87
N GLU A 729 -49.60 3.96 80.04
CA GLU A 729 -50.98 4.25 80.44
C GLU A 729 -51.92 3.17 79.90
N MET A 730 -52.42 2.30 80.77
CA MET A 730 -53.20 1.12 80.42
C MET A 730 -54.63 1.20 80.97
N PHE A 731 -55.63 0.98 80.12
CA PHE A 731 -57.05 1.04 80.49
C PHE A 731 -57.77 -0.25 80.06
N GLY A 732 -58.29 -1.03 81.01
CA GLY A 732 -59.11 -2.22 80.73
C GLY A 732 -60.52 -1.87 80.26
N ASN A 733 -61.04 -0.73 80.73
CA ASN A 733 -62.38 -0.20 80.47
C ASN A 733 -63.48 -1.05 81.10
N GLY A 734 -63.96 -2.12 80.46
CA GLY A 734 -64.96 -2.97 81.10
C GLY A 734 -64.93 -4.37 80.55
N GLY A 735 -65.15 -5.36 81.40
CA GLY A 735 -64.72 -6.72 81.12
C GLY A 735 -64.00 -7.28 82.34
N ASP A 736 -63.60 -8.54 82.27
CA ASP A 736 -62.71 -9.11 83.28
C ASP A 736 -61.29 -9.05 82.68
N ASP A 737 -60.53 -8.01 83.03
CA ASP A 737 -59.32 -7.63 82.30
C ASP A 737 -58.03 -8.09 82.99
N GLU A 738 -56.99 -8.40 82.21
CA GLU A 738 -55.65 -8.73 82.69
C GLU A 738 -54.64 -7.69 82.18
N LEU A 739 -54.18 -6.81 83.07
CA LEU A 739 -53.23 -5.73 82.77
C LEU A 739 -51.90 -5.98 83.47
N GLU A 740 -50.81 -5.96 82.70
CA GLU A 740 -49.43 -6.09 83.18
C GLU A 740 -48.59 -4.91 82.70
N GLY A 741 -48.16 -4.02 83.60
CA GLY A 741 -47.33 -2.85 83.29
C GLY A 741 -45.96 -3.27 82.76
N GLY A 742 -45.19 -3.92 83.62
CA GLY A 742 -43.87 -4.43 83.27
C GLY A 742 -42.78 -3.63 83.98
N ALA A 743 -41.87 -3.01 83.25
CA ALA A 743 -40.81 -2.19 83.82
C ALA A 743 -41.05 -0.71 83.55
N GLY A 744 -41.18 0.09 84.61
CA GLY A 744 -41.28 1.54 84.52
C GLY A 744 -42.38 2.09 85.43
N HIS A 745 -42.79 3.34 85.20
CA HIS A 745 -43.69 4.02 86.12
C HIS A 745 -45.12 4.06 85.58
N ASP A 746 -45.85 2.96 85.73
CA ASP A 746 -47.05 2.69 84.95
C ASP A 746 -48.33 3.17 85.63
N LEU A 747 -49.36 3.45 84.82
CA LEU A 747 -50.73 3.71 85.23
C LEU A 747 -51.62 2.61 84.71
N LEU A 748 -52.14 1.76 85.60
CA LEU A 748 -53.08 0.69 85.26
C LEU A 748 -54.47 1.02 85.78
N VAL A 749 -55.46 1.04 84.90
CA VAL A 749 -56.87 1.28 85.24
C VAL A 749 -57.69 0.08 84.82
N GLY A 750 -58.13 -0.75 85.78
CA GLY A 750 -58.94 -1.95 85.49
C GLY A 750 -60.28 -1.58 84.85
N GLY A 751 -61.06 -0.77 85.57
CA GLY A 751 -62.36 -0.31 85.09
C GLY A 751 -63.48 -1.13 85.71
N ALA A 752 -64.38 -1.66 84.87
CA ALA A 752 -65.57 -2.38 85.35
C ALA A 752 -65.49 -3.88 85.07
N GLY A 753 -65.29 -4.69 86.10
CA GLY A 753 -65.47 -6.13 86.08
C GLY A 753 -64.56 -6.80 87.10
N ALA A 754 -64.13 -8.04 86.84
CA ALA A 754 -63.24 -8.75 87.74
C ALA A 754 -61.80 -8.72 87.19
N ASP A 755 -61.07 -7.67 87.53
CA ASP A 755 -59.78 -7.36 86.91
C ASP A 755 -58.58 -7.93 87.66
N ILE A 756 -57.49 -8.15 86.92
CA ILE A 756 -56.15 -8.50 87.41
C ILE A 756 -55.20 -7.39 86.97
N LEU A 757 -54.70 -6.62 87.94
CA LEU A 757 -53.76 -5.53 87.72
C LEU A 757 -52.40 -5.89 88.35
N ARG A 758 -51.34 -5.85 87.54
CA ARG A 758 -49.95 -6.06 87.98
C ARG A 758 -49.09 -4.89 87.51
N GLY A 759 -48.59 -4.08 88.44
CA GLY A 759 -47.70 -2.95 88.14
C GLY A 759 -46.37 -3.45 87.57
N GLY A 760 -45.60 -4.14 88.39
CA GLY A 760 -44.38 -4.81 87.95
C GLY A 760 -43.17 -4.29 88.69
N ALA A 761 -42.22 -3.69 87.98
CA ALA A 761 -41.03 -3.09 88.55
C ALA A 761 -41.10 -1.57 88.45
N ASP A 762 -40.54 -0.89 89.45
CA ASP A 762 -40.56 0.56 89.65
C ASP A 762 -41.86 1.07 90.30
N HIS A 763 -42.14 2.37 90.25
CA HIS A 763 -43.24 2.96 91.04
C HIS A 763 -44.51 3.14 90.20
N ASP A 764 -45.53 2.37 90.52
CA ASP A 764 -46.75 2.26 89.74
C ASP A 764 -47.97 2.91 90.40
N THR A 765 -48.97 3.24 89.58
CA THR A 765 -50.29 3.70 90.03
C THR A 765 -51.35 2.75 89.51
N LEU A 766 -52.05 2.07 90.42
CA LEU A 766 -53.08 1.08 90.10
C LEU A 766 -54.43 1.61 90.54
N VAL A 767 -55.37 1.71 89.60
CA VAL A 767 -56.75 2.14 89.81
C VAL A 767 -57.67 0.94 89.67
N GLY A 768 -58.22 0.51 90.80
CA GLY A 768 -59.11 -0.65 90.91
C GLY A 768 -60.00 -0.54 92.14
N GLY A 769 -60.66 -1.62 92.54
CA GLY A 769 -61.52 -1.63 93.71
C GLY A 769 -62.46 -2.82 93.79
N LEU A 770 -63.70 -2.54 94.17
CA LEU A 770 -64.71 -3.56 94.41
C LEU A 770 -65.04 -4.36 93.15
N GLY A 771 -64.76 -5.65 93.16
CA GLY A 771 -65.07 -6.56 92.07
C GLY A 771 -63.83 -7.22 91.48
N ASP A 772 -62.68 -6.57 91.64
CA ASP A 772 -61.41 -7.03 91.08
C ASP A 772 -60.93 -8.32 91.74
N VAL A 773 -60.15 -9.10 91.00
CA VAL A 773 -59.52 -10.32 91.49
C VAL A 773 -58.21 -10.01 92.17
N LEU A 774 -57.35 -9.20 91.53
CA LEU A 774 -56.00 -8.92 92.00
C LEU A 774 -55.59 -7.48 91.68
N ILE A 775 -55.02 -6.81 92.68
CA ILE A 775 -54.30 -5.55 92.53
C ILE A 775 -52.93 -5.74 93.19
N ASP A 776 -51.88 -5.78 92.38
CA ASP A 776 -50.51 -6.08 92.82
C ASP A 776 -49.56 -5.00 92.28
N GLY A 777 -49.05 -4.12 93.14
CA GLY A 777 -48.13 -3.06 92.71
C GLY A 777 -46.77 -3.60 92.27
N GLY A 778 -46.26 -4.61 92.97
CA GLY A 778 -45.01 -5.28 92.61
C GLY A 778 -43.80 -4.75 93.39
N GLU A 779 -42.69 -4.50 92.68
CA GLU A 779 -41.44 -4.01 93.24
C GLU A 779 -41.38 -2.48 93.13
N GLY A 780 -41.67 -1.76 94.21
CA GLY A 780 -41.78 -0.33 94.07
C GLY A 780 -42.19 0.41 95.32
N VAL A 781 -42.80 1.56 95.07
CA VAL A 781 -43.48 2.39 96.06
C VAL A 781 -44.75 2.81 95.34
N ASP A 782 -45.73 1.93 95.46
CA ASP A 782 -46.85 1.88 94.54
C ASP A 782 -48.09 2.50 95.16
N ILE A 783 -48.93 3.05 94.30
CA ILE A 783 -50.08 3.84 94.69
C ILE A 783 -51.34 3.10 94.25
N GLY A 784 -52.09 2.60 95.23
CA GLY A 784 -53.40 1.99 94.98
C GLY A 784 -54.51 3.03 95.14
N MET A 785 -55.17 3.39 94.04
CA MET A 785 -56.43 4.13 94.06
C MET A 785 -57.57 3.11 94.09
N LEU A 786 -58.16 2.92 95.26
CA LEU A 786 -59.01 1.79 95.62
C LEU A 786 -60.44 2.26 95.93
N ASP A 787 -61.37 2.04 95.00
CA ASP A 787 -62.78 2.43 95.17
C ASP A 787 -63.65 1.23 95.59
N PHE A 788 -64.06 1.21 96.86
CA PHE A 788 -65.01 0.26 97.43
C PHE A 788 -66.34 0.93 97.83
N SER A 789 -66.65 2.12 97.30
CA SER A 789 -67.85 2.89 97.65
C SER A 789 -69.18 2.17 97.38
N GLY A 790 -69.17 1.19 96.48
CA GLY A 790 -70.31 0.31 96.20
C GLY A 790 -70.54 -0.80 97.24
N ALA A 791 -69.62 -1.02 98.18
CA ALA A 791 -69.71 -2.11 99.15
C ALA A 791 -70.77 -1.83 100.21
N THR A 792 -71.60 -2.82 100.53
CA THR A 792 -72.60 -2.72 101.62
C THR A 792 -72.24 -3.53 102.85
N ASP A 793 -71.34 -4.49 102.70
CA ASP A 793 -70.81 -5.31 103.78
C ASP A 793 -69.62 -4.61 104.43
N ARG A 794 -69.31 -4.98 105.68
CA ARG A 794 -68.15 -4.45 106.41
C ARG A 794 -66.85 -4.74 105.66
N ILE A 795 -66.11 -3.68 105.33
CA ILE A 795 -64.74 -3.72 104.84
C ILE A 795 -63.79 -3.91 106.03
N VAL A 796 -62.81 -4.80 105.84
CA VAL A 796 -61.66 -4.92 106.75
C VAL A 796 -60.41 -4.86 105.89
N PHE A 797 -59.79 -3.69 105.85
CA PHE A 797 -58.54 -3.47 105.14
C PHE A 797 -57.47 -2.98 106.11
N SER A 798 -56.28 -3.56 105.98
CA SER A 798 -55.10 -3.10 106.69
C SER A 798 -53.95 -3.18 105.71
N ALA A 799 -53.55 -2.03 105.18
CA ALA A 799 -52.30 -1.92 104.46
C ALA A 799 -51.14 -2.30 105.40
N ALA A 800 -50.12 -2.91 104.80
CA ALA A 800 -48.96 -3.36 105.55
C ALA A 800 -48.12 -2.16 106.00
N THR A 801 -47.55 -2.20 107.19
CA THR A 801 -46.65 -1.14 107.69
C THR A 801 -45.33 -1.03 106.90
N ASN A 802 -45.10 -1.90 105.92
CA ASN A 802 -43.90 -1.97 105.09
C ASN A 802 -44.20 -2.35 103.62
N GLY A 803 -45.44 -2.18 103.14
CA GLY A 803 -45.82 -2.50 101.75
C GLY A 803 -45.98 -4.00 101.41
N ALA A 804 -45.26 -4.88 102.11
CA ALA A 804 -45.15 -6.31 101.80
C ALA A 804 -46.29 -7.21 102.33
N GLY A 805 -47.50 -6.70 102.54
CA GLY A 805 -48.62 -7.48 103.08
C GLY A 805 -49.75 -7.66 102.10
N THR A 806 -50.26 -8.89 102.01
CA THR A 806 -51.45 -9.21 101.22
C THR A 806 -52.71 -9.03 102.06
N ALA A 807 -53.63 -8.19 101.60
CA ALA A 807 -54.97 -8.08 102.14
C ALA A 807 -55.98 -8.76 101.21
N ASN A 808 -57.07 -9.28 101.77
CA ASN A 808 -58.23 -9.70 100.98
C ASN A 808 -59.42 -8.87 101.42
N VAL A 809 -59.89 -8.00 100.52
CA VAL A 809 -61.00 -7.08 100.77
C VAL A 809 -62.18 -7.51 99.93
N LEU A 810 -63.15 -8.15 100.57
CA LEU A 810 -64.39 -8.60 99.93
C LEU A 810 -64.20 -9.47 98.66
N GLY A 811 -63.08 -10.18 98.55
CA GLY A 811 -62.75 -11.03 97.40
C GLY A 811 -61.53 -10.56 96.61
N THR A 812 -61.23 -9.26 96.63
CA THR A 812 -60.09 -8.66 95.93
C THR A 812 -58.82 -8.85 96.73
N GLN A 813 -57.81 -9.48 96.11
CA GLN A 813 -56.48 -9.60 96.69
C GLN A 813 -55.69 -8.32 96.39
N ILE A 814 -55.16 -7.67 97.43
CA ILE A 814 -54.38 -6.45 97.30
C ILE A 814 -53.00 -6.70 97.91
N SER A 815 -51.93 -6.47 97.16
CA SER A 815 -50.53 -6.64 97.59
C SER A 815 -49.60 -5.62 96.96
N GLY A 816 -48.43 -5.41 97.57
CA GLY A 816 -47.39 -4.53 97.03
C GLY A 816 -47.87 -3.10 96.81
N ILE A 817 -48.68 -2.57 97.73
CA ILE A 817 -49.15 -1.17 97.68
C ILE A 817 -48.68 -0.49 98.97
N GLU A 818 -47.84 0.54 98.82
CA GLU A 818 -47.25 1.29 99.92
C GLU A 818 -48.03 2.57 100.25
N ARG A 819 -48.82 3.08 99.30
CA ARG A 819 -49.69 4.26 99.49
C ARG A 819 -51.07 4.00 98.94
N ILE A 820 -52.11 4.32 99.71
CA ILE A 820 -53.50 4.14 99.28
C ILE A 820 -54.26 5.46 99.17
N ASP A 821 -55.14 5.54 98.17
CA ASP A 821 -56.30 6.42 98.14
C ASP A 821 -57.54 5.54 98.16
N PHE A 822 -58.12 5.33 99.34
CA PHE A 822 -59.14 4.32 99.61
C PHE A 822 -60.49 4.96 99.91
N VAL A 823 -61.53 4.51 99.22
CA VAL A 823 -62.92 4.93 99.46
C VAL A 823 -63.75 3.74 99.95
N GLY A 824 -64.24 3.83 101.19
CA GLY A 824 -65.07 2.84 101.86
C GLY A 824 -66.54 2.88 101.47
N GLY A 825 -67.29 1.87 101.92
CA GLY A 825 -68.65 1.59 101.47
C GLY A 825 -69.73 2.15 102.40
N SER A 826 -70.88 1.48 102.46
CA SER A 826 -71.95 1.77 103.42
C SER A 826 -71.91 0.86 104.68
N GLY A 827 -70.84 0.08 104.83
CA GLY A 827 -70.63 -0.86 105.92
C GLY A 827 -70.09 -0.15 107.17
N ASN A 828 -69.96 -0.88 108.29
CA ASN A 828 -69.22 -0.35 109.44
C ASN A 828 -67.78 -0.84 109.32
N ASP A 829 -66.94 -0.03 108.69
CA ASP A 829 -65.69 -0.45 108.09
C ASP A 829 -64.50 -0.32 109.06
N PHE A 830 -63.47 -1.12 108.83
CA PHE A 830 -62.17 -0.98 109.49
C PHE A 830 -61.10 -0.84 108.42
N ILE A 831 -60.49 0.34 108.34
CA ILE A 831 -59.51 0.65 107.30
C ILE A 831 -58.26 1.24 107.97
N SER A 832 -57.11 0.69 107.62
CA SER A 832 -55.81 1.13 108.11
C SER A 832 -54.84 1.42 106.96
N GLY A 833 -54.29 2.63 106.91
CA GLY A 833 -53.34 3.12 105.89
C GLY A 833 -51.91 2.59 106.03
N GLY A 834 -51.45 2.41 107.27
CA GLY A 834 -50.13 1.82 107.50
C GLY A 834 -49.04 2.89 107.50
N ALA A 835 -47.92 2.65 106.84
CA ALA A 835 -46.80 3.60 106.88
C ALA A 835 -46.79 4.58 105.70
N GLY A 836 -47.76 4.51 104.77
CA GLY A 836 -47.87 5.36 103.59
C GLY A 836 -48.36 6.77 103.92
N ALA A 837 -48.35 7.68 102.95
CA ALA A 837 -49.05 8.96 103.07
C ALA A 837 -50.45 8.79 102.48
N ASP A 838 -51.40 8.33 103.29
CA ASP A 838 -52.61 7.71 102.79
C ASP A 838 -53.80 8.68 102.77
N THR A 839 -54.71 8.47 101.83
CA THR A 839 -56.03 9.10 101.82
C THR A 839 -57.07 8.03 102.04
N ILE A 840 -57.90 8.17 103.07
CA ILE A 840 -58.91 7.18 103.44
C ILE A 840 -60.23 7.91 103.70
N ASP A 841 -61.25 7.57 102.92
CA ASP A 841 -62.65 7.91 103.19
C ASP A 841 -63.38 6.66 103.69
N GLY A 842 -64.03 6.75 104.86
CA GLY A 842 -64.81 5.66 105.45
C GLY A 842 -66.11 5.39 104.71
N GLY A 843 -66.67 6.38 104.02
CA GLY A 843 -67.96 6.25 103.36
C GLY A 843 -69.14 6.51 104.30
N ALA A 844 -70.09 5.59 104.39
CA ALA A 844 -71.23 5.69 105.29
C ALA A 844 -71.25 4.50 106.25
N GLY A 845 -71.66 4.70 107.49
CA GLY A 845 -71.57 3.67 108.52
C GLY A 845 -70.88 4.21 109.76
N ASP A 846 -70.80 3.41 110.81
CA ASP A 846 -69.97 3.76 111.97
C ASP A 846 -68.56 3.16 111.75
N ASP A 847 -67.64 3.95 111.19
CA ASP A 847 -66.36 3.46 110.67
C ASP A 847 -65.20 3.58 111.66
N ALA A 848 -64.13 2.79 111.45
CA ALA A 848 -62.89 2.84 112.21
C ALA A 848 -61.69 3.03 111.28
N LEU A 849 -61.13 4.24 111.26
CA LEU A 849 -60.04 4.62 110.37
C LEU A 849 -58.74 4.84 111.15
N ILE A 850 -57.65 4.24 110.70
CA ILE A 850 -56.32 4.35 111.33
C ILE A 850 -55.29 4.78 110.29
N GLY A 851 -54.67 5.95 110.48
CA GLY A 851 -53.60 6.46 109.60
C GLY A 851 -52.29 5.71 109.78
N TYR A 852 -51.80 5.66 111.03
CA TYR A 852 -50.49 5.17 111.45
C TYR A 852 -49.34 6.17 111.20
N GLY A 853 -48.52 6.03 110.15
CA GLY A 853 -47.31 6.86 109.96
C GLY A 853 -47.41 7.72 108.70
N ASN A 854 -46.61 8.81 108.64
CA ASN A 854 -46.68 9.85 107.58
C ASN A 854 -47.99 10.67 107.59
N VAL A 855 -48.08 11.65 106.68
CA VAL A 855 -49.19 12.61 106.66
C VAL A 855 -50.38 12.00 105.94
N ASP A 856 -51.38 11.62 106.74
CA ASP A 856 -52.61 11.00 106.26
C ASP A 856 -53.78 11.99 106.16
N VAL A 857 -54.72 11.69 105.26
CA VAL A 857 -56.03 12.34 105.16
C VAL A 857 -57.09 11.31 105.49
N LEU A 858 -57.72 11.45 106.67
CA LEU A 858 -58.76 10.54 107.15
C LEU A 858 -60.12 11.25 107.18
N ILE A 859 -61.09 10.74 106.42
CA ILE A 859 -62.46 11.27 106.29
C ILE A 859 -63.40 10.19 106.81
N GLY A 860 -64.02 10.41 107.98
CA GLY A 860 -64.94 9.41 108.57
C GLY A 860 -66.23 9.19 107.76
N GLY A 861 -66.66 10.21 107.02
CA GLY A 861 -67.87 10.13 106.22
C GLY A 861 -69.16 10.27 107.05
N ALA A 862 -70.17 9.44 106.79
CA ALA A 862 -71.50 9.55 107.37
C ALA A 862 -71.78 8.48 108.43
N GLY A 863 -71.67 8.84 109.71
CA GLY A 863 -72.08 8.01 110.84
C GLY A 863 -71.38 8.46 112.12
N ASN A 864 -71.17 7.55 113.07
CA ASN A 864 -70.36 7.81 114.26
C ASN A 864 -68.99 7.14 114.13
N ASP A 865 -68.04 7.89 113.61
CA ASP A 865 -66.75 7.33 113.21
C ASP A 865 -65.69 7.44 114.31
N LEU A 866 -64.80 6.45 114.33
CA LEU A 866 -63.60 6.39 115.14
C LEU A 866 -62.38 6.64 114.26
N ILE A 867 -61.78 7.82 114.39
CA ILE A 867 -60.56 8.18 113.66
C ILE A 867 -59.37 8.17 114.62
N SER A 868 -58.33 7.41 114.25
CA SER A 868 -57.02 7.37 114.90
C SER A 868 -55.95 7.84 113.93
N THR A 869 -55.48 9.07 114.11
CA THR A 869 -54.51 9.70 113.19
C THR A 869 -53.12 9.09 113.23
N GLY A 870 -52.78 8.30 114.26
CA GLY A 870 -51.44 7.71 114.37
C GLY A 870 -50.34 8.70 114.81
N ASP A 871 -49.09 8.38 114.47
CA ASP A 871 -47.86 9.10 114.84
C ASP A 871 -47.44 10.17 113.81
N GLY A 872 -48.08 10.22 112.64
CA GLY A 872 -47.73 11.04 111.47
C GLY A 872 -48.42 12.39 111.33
#